data_AF-A0A960M334-F1
#
_entry.id   AF-A0A960M334-F1
#
_cell.length_a   1.000
_cell.length_b   1.000
_cell.length_c   1.000
_cell.angle_alpha   90.00
_cell.angle_beta   90.00
_cell.angle_gamma   90.00
#
_symmetry.space_group_name_H-M   'P 1'
#
loop_
_entity.id
_entity.type
_entity.pdbx_description
1 polymer ?
#
loop_
_entity_poly.entity_id
_entity_poly.type
_entity_poly.pdbx_seq_one_letter_code
_entity_poly.pdbx_strand_id
1 'polypeptide(L)'
;MERLNFNARPDPVLAKLPESKDQVTRIALIAIPFLSLYQPTRIGVSVITGSIQVISLWKTNQQGYEKLLKSSAYAIMIYFSIYRPKTTLAITLSVQTFCDIKEGKVYDILSRMIYFYSIYSQRPEFIVASLVLEAGKELKEAYEEYKNENYLEVVAKLVMVALRCYQTKEEVSRVSRRYFGKTVTQEDWDQLSKEGDVSRALKEKNYSDVIKDIKVKPLPKSQLSKVKLKDMVFERVDFSDSDLSGATIESVTFNHCKMEDIYLNDVKLTQVVWNHCQLRKGTFYHCFGTDLTFKGCDLTRFCMSESIFSKLHIEASTLYGASFLNVLLQDSVLKGCDLVDVLLCHANFRKIDCSENRVTKPVIALTWHFKDRGSWGAPIPDVLEDQGALTLKFPIYPEDIDVAKLNEEVEKKLKSYSTYRLSRAQELLDDPNVTPEIEKVQRKAAQVMSYADGVILSGGENVQTEFYSDSFDGDDYRRSLMEFAVIHHRKPVMGICRGCQVLNTYFGGTIKNVPFQGGREPLNFNHEDTLGKKLKSKFKRSLLGVSAHSQAADKMGRDLQVVVTKRGIVKAFMNRDRTVIGTQFHPERYIDGKLIREKMGEADLKRVIGLLASDIKESHFFQTGPLLTSGDTPQLSPEGELAIIKYCNQALLRIIDSVKKLEPNQIFFKIFLGSVRTSRGDSSPRRLESALAG
;
A
#
# COMPACT_ATOMS: atom_id res chain seq x y z
N MET A 1 33.85 -26.24 42.07
CA MET A 1 32.41 -26.55 41.90
C MET A 1 31.83 -27.25 43.15
N GLU A 2 32.21 -26.85 44.38
CA GLU A 2 31.69 -27.52 45.59
C GLU A 2 31.47 -26.60 46.82
N ARG A 3 31.51 -25.27 46.69
CA ARG A 3 31.30 -24.36 47.85
C ARG A 3 30.40 -23.14 47.63
N LEU A 4 29.64 -23.06 46.54
CA LEU A 4 28.62 -22.03 46.36
C LEU A 4 27.36 -22.67 45.80
N ASN A 5 26.37 -22.79 46.68
CA ASN A 5 25.06 -23.38 46.42
C ASN A 5 24.23 -22.42 45.55
N PHE A 6 24.44 -22.44 44.22
CA PHE A 6 23.52 -21.84 43.25
C PHE A 6 22.46 -22.87 42.86
N ASN A 7 21.48 -23.08 43.73
CA ASN A 7 20.22 -23.75 43.38
C ASN A 7 19.26 -22.80 42.65
N ALA A 8 19.78 -22.05 41.68
CA ALA A 8 18.97 -21.41 40.66
C ALA A 8 19.24 -22.15 39.36
N ARG A 9 18.26 -22.93 38.89
CA ARG A 9 18.29 -23.52 37.54
C ARG A 9 18.64 -22.41 36.54
N PRO A 10 19.42 -22.69 35.47
CA PRO A 10 19.62 -21.72 34.41
C PRO A 10 18.24 -21.26 33.93
N ASP A 11 18.05 -19.94 33.92
CA ASP A 11 16.81 -19.30 33.49
C ASP A 11 16.45 -19.82 32.08
N PRO A 12 15.19 -20.24 31.82
CA PRO A 12 14.72 -20.72 30.52
C PRO A 12 15.06 -19.81 29.32
N VAL A 13 15.44 -18.55 29.58
CA VAL A 13 15.92 -17.59 28.57
C VAL A 13 17.26 -18.01 27.94
N LEU A 14 18.20 -18.61 28.69
CA LEU A 14 19.50 -19.04 28.15
C LEU A 14 19.37 -20.17 27.13
N ALA A 15 18.33 -21.00 27.24
CA ALA A 15 18.03 -22.10 26.30
C ALA A 15 17.39 -21.61 24.98
N LYS A 16 17.02 -20.33 24.88
CA LYS A 16 16.38 -19.73 23.69
C LYS A 16 17.30 -18.83 22.87
N LEU A 17 18.56 -18.67 23.27
CA LEU A 17 19.53 -17.87 22.52
C LEU A 17 19.98 -18.64 21.26
N PRO A 18 19.92 -18.02 20.06
CA PRO A 18 20.32 -18.70 18.83
C PRO A 18 21.78 -19.14 18.89
N GLU A 19 22.06 -20.36 18.43
CA GLU A 19 23.43 -20.85 18.30
C GLU A 19 24.18 -20.06 17.21
N SER A 20 24.90 -19.00 17.63
CA SER A 20 25.83 -18.32 16.74
C SER A 20 27.14 -19.09 16.65
N LYS A 21 27.69 -19.28 15.44
CA LYS A 21 29.06 -19.81 15.23
C LYS A 21 30.14 -18.80 15.61
N ASP A 22 29.78 -17.53 15.76
CA ASP A 22 30.69 -16.46 16.16
C ASP A 22 30.80 -16.40 17.69
N GLN A 23 32.01 -16.70 18.20
CA GLN A 23 32.32 -16.66 19.64
C GLN A 23 32.04 -15.27 20.24
N VAL A 24 32.21 -14.19 19.48
CA VAL A 24 31.96 -12.82 19.91
C VAL A 24 30.46 -12.59 20.17
N THR A 25 29.62 -13.00 19.22
CA THR A 25 28.17 -12.92 19.35
C THR A 25 27.64 -13.80 20.50
N ARG A 26 28.21 -14.99 20.72
CA ARG A 26 27.87 -15.85 21.88
C ARG A 26 28.19 -15.17 23.21
N ILE A 27 29.37 -14.56 23.34
CA ILE A 27 29.78 -13.84 24.56
C ILE A 27 28.84 -12.67 24.85
N ALA A 28 28.49 -11.88 23.83
CA ALA A 28 27.58 -10.75 23.98
C ALA A 28 26.18 -11.19 24.45
N LEU A 29 25.61 -12.24 23.83
CA LEU A 29 24.28 -12.76 24.18
C LEU A 29 24.18 -13.32 25.61
N ILE A 30 25.27 -13.89 26.14
CA ILE A 30 25.30 -14.47 27.50
C ILE A 30 25.52 -13.39 28.58
N ALA A 31 26.24 -12.31 28.27
CA ALA A 31 26.51 -11.24 29.24
C ALA A 31 25.29 -10.34 29.53
N ILE A 32 24.34 -10.24 28.58
CA ILE A 32 23.18 -9.32 28.63
C ILE A 32 22.21 -9.58 29.79
N PRO A 33 21.77 -10.83 30.08
CA PRO A 33 20.86 -11.10 31.20
C PRO A 33 21.45 -10.70 32.57
N PHE A 34 22.76 -10.88 32.76
CA PHE A 34 23.47 -10.58 34.00
C PHE A 34 23.63 -9.07 34.26
N LEU A 35 23.77 -8.26 33.20
CA LEU A 35 23.78 -6.78 33.29
C LEU A 35 22.42 -6.20 33.73
N SER A 36 21.33 -6.95 33.54
CA SER A 36 19.96 -6.51 33.84
C SER A 36 19.45 -6.88 35.23
N LEU A 37 19.94 -7.98 35.79
CA LEU A 37 19.46 -8.54 37.06
C LEU A 37 20.23 -8.04 38.29
N TYR A 38 21.45 -7.59 38.11
CA TYR A 38 22.29 -7.12 39.20
C TYR A 38 22.84 -5.75 38.83
N GLN A 39 22.96 -4.83 39.80
CA GLN A 39 23.82 -3.65 39.68
C GLN A 39 25.20 -3.96 40.29
N PRO A 40 25.97 -4.97 39.83
CA PRO A 40 27.29 -5.14 40.38
C PRO A 40 28.15 -3.99 39.86
N THR A 41 29.06 -3.52 40.71
CA THR A 41 30.07 -2.56 40.31
C THR A 41 31.08 -3.14 39.30
N ARG A 42 31.11 -4.47 39.08
CA ARG A 42 32.04 -5.19 38.18
C ARG A 42 31.49 -6.54 37.68
N ILE A 43 31.75 -6.91 36.42
CA ILE A 43 31.42 -8.21 35.81
C ILE A 43 32.69 -8.85 35.21
N GLY A 44 32.93 -10.14 35.44
CA GLY A 44 34.00 -10.89 34.77
C GLY A 44 33.42 -11.94 33.82
N VAL A 45 33.97 -12.04 32.60
CA VAL A 45 33.58 -13.10 31.63
C VAL A 45 34.81 -13.95 31.30
N SER A 46 34.73 -15.25 31.55
CA SER A 46 35.81 -16.20 31.23
C SER A 46 35.35 -17.18 30.17
N VAL A 47 36.18 -17.44 29.17
CA VAL A 47 35.95 -18.49 28.17
C VAL A 47 36.97 -19.60 28.43
N ILE A 48 36.53 -20.67 29.07
CA ILE A 48 37.39 -21.81 29.40
C ILE A 48 36.95 -22.97 28.52
N THR A 49 37.82 -23.34 27.57
CA THR A 49 37.77 -24.58 26.78
C THR A 49 36.34 -25.03 26.40
N GLY A 50 35.67 -24.26 25.54
CA GLY A 50 34.35 -24.61 25.01
C GLY A 50 33.14 -24.26 25.89
N SER A 51 33.37 -23.71 27.08
CA SER A 51 32.32 -23.25 28.01
C SER A 51 32.54 -21.79 28.41
N ILE A 52 31.49 -20.96 28.25
CA ILE A 52 31.50 -19.54 28.65
C ILE A 52 30.96 -19.46 30.09
N GLN A 53 31.75 -18.93 31.02
CA GLN A 53 31.34 -18.66 32.39
C GLN A 53 31.28 -17.16 32.64
N VAL A 54 30.10 -16.68 33.07
CA VAL A 54 29.89 -15.28 33.50
C VAL A 54 29.84 -15.25 35.03
N ILE A 55 30.65 -14.38 35.64
CA ILE A 55 30.80 -14.31 37.10
C ILE A 55 30.61 -12.86 37.54
N SER A 56 29.65 -12.62 38.44
CA SER A 56 29.51 -11.32 39.12
C SER A 56 30.57 -11.19 40.22
N LEU A 57 31.41 -10.15 40.16
CA LEU A 57 32.50 -9.96 41.13
C LEU A 57 32.11 -8.89 42.16
N TRP A 58 32.00 -9.29 43.43
CA TRP A 58 31.90 -8.35 44.56
C TRP A 58 33.31 -7.94 45.03
N LYS A 59 33.45 -6.70 45.52
CA LYS A 59 34.72 -6.04 45.88
C LYS A 59 35.64 -6.87 46.79
N THR A 60 35.07 -7.78 47.58
CA THR A 60 35.77 -8.61 48.58
C THR A 60 36.44 -9.87 48.03
N ASN A 61 36.17 -10.30 46.79
CA ASN A 61 36.69 -11.58 46.24
C ASN A 61 37.63 -11.42 45.03
N GLN A 62 38.16 -10.21 44.81
CA GLN A 62 38.87 -9.83 43.58
C GLN A 62 40.19 -10.58 43.36
N GLN A 63 41.03 -10.72 44.39
CA GLN A 63 42.36 -11.35 44.25
C GLN A 63 42.30 -12.85 43.95
N GLY A 64 41.31 -13.56 44.49
CA GLY A 64 41.15 -15.00 44.25
C GLY A 64 40.77 -15.33 42.81
N TYR A 65 39.88 -14.54 42.21
CA TYR A 65 39.41 -14.74 40.84
C TYR A 65 40.38 -14.23 39.78
N GLU A 66 41.11 -13.14 40.03
CA GLU A 66 42.21 -12.71 39.14
C GLU A 66 43.27 -13.81 39.00
N LYS A 67 43.51 -14.59 40.07
CA LYS A 67 44.42 -15.74 40.05
C LYS A 67 43.87 -16.90 39.22
N LEU A 68 42.55 -17.14 39.26
CA LEU A 68 41.86 -18.16 38.47
C LEU A 68 41.83 -17.79 36.97
N LEU A 69 41.56 -16.53 36.64
CA LEU A 69 41.47 -16.03 35.26
C LEU A 69 42.83 -15.99 34.55
N LYS A 70 43.92 -15.77 35.30
CA LYS A 70 45.29 -15.92 34.78
C LYS A 70 45.65 -17.37 34.40
N SER A 71 44.90 -18.36 34.87
CA SER A 71 45.12 -19.78 34.56
C SER A 71 44.27 -20.30 33.38
N SER A 72 43.35 -19.49 32.86
CA SER A 72 42.49 -19.84 31.71
C SER A 72 43.04 -19.34 30.38
N ALA A 73 42.98 -20.17 29.34
CA ALA A 73 43.57 -19.90 28.02
C ALA A 73 42.92 -18.70 27.26
N TYR A 74 41.67 -18.33 27.58
CA TYR A 74 40.95 -17.23 26.93
C TYR A 74 40.06 -16.47 27.93
N ALA A 75 40.62 -15.53 28.71
CA ALA A 75 39.85 -14.71 29.64
C ALA A 75 39.84 -13.22 29.26
N ILE A 76 38.66 -12.58 29.31
CA ILE A 76 38.46 -11.14 29.11
C ILE A 76 37.67 -10.59 30.29
N MET A 77 38.30 -9.80 31.16
CA MET A 77 37.54 -9.02 32.15
C MET A 77 37.06 -7.70 31.56
N ILE A 78 35.79 -7.37 31.80
CA ILE A 78 35.18 -6.11 31.36
C ILE A 78 34.65 -5.39 32.60
N TYR A 79 35.33 -4.32 32.99
CA TYR A 79 34.91 -3.44 34.07
C TYR A 79 33.87 -2.45 33.56
N PHE A 80 32.70 -2.44 34.18
CA PHE A 80 31.68 -1.40 33.99
C PHE A 80 31.63 -0.53 35.24
N SER A 81 32.10 0.73 35.15
CA SER A 81 31.88 1.71 36.22
C SER A 81 30.89 2.76 35.73
N ILE A 82 29.68 2.73 36.28
CA ILE A 82 28.65 3.74 36.01
C ILE A 82 28.77 4.82 37.09
N TYR A 83 29.23 6.00 36.72
CA TYR A 83 29.34 7.15 37.62
C TYR A 83 28.24 8.16 37.29
N ARG A 84 27.48 8.59 38.31
CA ARG A 84 26.48 9.67 38.21
C ARG A 84 26.88 10.87 39.08
N PRO A 85 27.75 11.77 38.61
CA PRO A 85 27.83 13.11 39.17
C PRO A 85 26.73 13.96 38.52
N LYS A 86 25.72 14.32 39.32
CA LYS A 86 24.60 15.28 39.21
C LYS A 86 24.03 15.76 37.84
N THR A 87 24.74 15.70 36.71
CA THR A 87 24.27 16.15 35.39
C THR A 87 24.74 15.30 34.20
N THR A 88 25.71 14.39 34.36
CA THR A 88 26.24 13.59 33.23
C THR A 88 26.41 12.13 33.62
N LEU A 89 25.86 11.19 32.83
CA LEU A 89 26.14 9.76 32.99
C LEU A 89 27.53 9.47 32.40
N ALA A 90 28.52 9.12 33.23
CA ALA A 90 29.81 8.67 32.76
C ALA A 90 29.90 7.15 32.90
N ILE A 91 30.04 6.44 31.77
CA ILE A 91 30.32 5.00 31.76
C ILE A 91 31.80 4.83 31.47
N THR A 92 32.57 4.41 32.48
CA THR A 92 33.95 3.99 32.28
C THR A 92 33.95 2.48 32.02
N LEU A 93 34.31 2.12 30.79
CA LEU A 93 34.52 0.74 30.40
C LEU A 93 36.03 0.47 30.37
N SER A 94 36.51 -0.45 31.20
CA SER A 94 37.90 -0.92 31.15
C SER A 94 37.90 -2.39 30.76
N VAL A 95 38.67 -2.75 29.73
CA VAL A 95 38.81 -4.15 29.30
C VAL A 95 40.21 -4.61 29.63
N GLN A 96 40.30 -5.72 30.35
CA GLN A 96 41.56 -6.39 30.66
C GLN A 96 41.53 -7.78 30.04
N THR A 97 42.28 -7.94 28.96
CA THR A 97 42.46 -9.22 28.27
C THR A 97 43.60 -9.99 28.94
N PHE A 98 43.39 -11.28 29.19
CA PHE A 98 44.42 -12.20 29.71
C PHE A 98 44.93 -13.16 28.61
N CYS A 99 44.67 -12.82 27.35
CA CYS A 99 45.03 -13.58 26.15
C CYS A 99 45.34 -12.63 24.98
N ASP A 100 46.12 -13.10 23.99
CA ASP A 100 46.48 -12.38 22.76
C ASP A 100 45.27 -12.24 21.82
N ILE A 101 44.34 -11.37 22.20
CA ILE A 101 43.24 -10.95 21.33
C ILE A 101 43.72 -9.75 20.55
N LYS A 102 43.77 -9.87 19.21
CA LYS A 102 44.03 -8.72 18.33
C LYS A 102 43.08 -7.57 18.72
N GLU A 103 43.64 -6.40 18.99
CA GLU A 103 42.92 -5.21 19.49
C GLU A 103 41.64 -4.91 18.68
N GLY A 104 41.65 -5.07 17.36
CA GLY A 104 40.48 -4.87 16.49
C GLY A 104 39.28 -5.80 16.77
N LYS A 105 39.51 -6.99 17.35
CA LYS A 105 38.43 -7.88 17.81
C LYS A 105 37.80 -7.39 19.10
N VAL A 106 38.55 -6.67 19.95
CA VAL A 106 38.03 -6.10 21.20
C VAL A 106 37.01 -4.99 20.90
N TYR A 107 37.29 -4.12 19.94
CA TYR A 107 36.35 -3.07 19.52
C TYR A 107 35.04 -3.62 18.94
N ASP A 108 35.10 -4.72 18.17
CA ASP A 108 33.92 -5.37 17.59
C ASP A 108 33.03 -6.02 18.66
N ILE A 109 33.66 -6.71 19.65
CA ILE A 109 32.95 -7.24 20.82
C ILE A 109 32.22 -6.11 21.57
N LEU A 110 32.91 -5.00 21.82
CA LEU A 110 32.37 -3.89 22.60
C LEU A 110 31.25 -3.13 21.90
N SER A 111 31.41 -2.82 20.61
CA SER A 111 30.35 -2.17 19.83
C SER A 111 29.07 -3.01 19.87
N ARG A 112 29.17 -4.31 19.57
CA ARG A 112 28.01 -5.22 19.57
C ARG A 112 27.37 -5.34 20.94
N MET A 113 28.16 -5.44 22.02
CA MET A 113 27.62 -5.48 23.38
C MET A 113 26.84 -4.20 23.73
N ILE A 114 27.37 -3.03 23.37
CA ILE A 114 26.73 -1.74 23.64
C ILE A 114 25.46 -1.59 22.76
N TYR A 115 25.51 -2.03 21.51
CA TYR A 115 24.37 -2.08 20.61
C TYR A 115 23.26 -2.98 21.15
N PHE A 116 23.57 -4.22 21.52
CA PHE A 116 22.57 -5.14 22.08
C PHE A 116 22.05 -4.68 23.44
N TYR A 117 22.90 -4.11 24.29
CA TYR A 117 22.46 -3.48 25.54
C TYR A 117 21.53 -2.31 25.28
N SER A 118 21.77 -1.50 24.25
CA SER A 118 20.88 -0.39 23.89
C SER A 118 19.47 -0.86 23.51
N ILE A 119 19.39 -1.95 22.76
CA ILE A 119 18.12 -2.59 22.35
C ILE A 119 17.43 -3.19 23.58
N TYR A 120 18.15 -3.95 24.38
CA TYR A 120 17.59 -4.67 25.53
C TYR A 120 17.15 -3.74 26.67
N SER A 121 17.99 -2.76 27.01
CA SER A 121 17.71 -1.78 28.08
C SER A 121 16.80 -0.64 27.64
N GLN A 122 16.40 -0.62 26.35
CA GLN A 122 15.61 0.45 25.73
C GLN A 122 16.25 1.84 25.90
N ARG A 123 17.57 1.91 25.78
CA ARG A 123 18.39 3.13 25.95
C ARG A 123 19.21 3.41 24.70
N PRO A 124 18.62 4.05 23.68
CA PRO A 124 19.24 4.25 22.36
C PRO A 124 20.38 5.28 22.37
N GLU A 125 20.59 6.04 23.45
CA GLU A 125 21.80 6.85 23.64
C GLU A 125 23.09 6.00 23.54
N PHE A 126 22.99 4.69 23.79
CA PHE A 126 24.10 3.75 23.64
C PHE A 126 24.32 3.29 22.19
N ILE A 127 23.34 3.45 21.29
CA ILE A 127 23.55 3.19 19.85
C ILE A 127 24.64 4.12 19.32
N VAL A 128 24.59 5.39 19.71
CA VAL A 128 25.63 6.39 19.38
C VAL A 128 27.00 5.94 19.90
N ALA A 129 27.07 5.42 21.12
CA ALA A 129 28.33 4.93 21.70
C ALA A 129 28.91 3.73 20.94
N SER A 130 28.05 2.79 20.49
CA SER A 130 28.45 1.65 19.66
C SER A 130 28.99 2.09 18.30
N LEU A 131 28.28 3.00 17.63
CA LEU A 131 28.69 3.53 16.33
C LEU A 131 29.98 4.35 16.39
N VAL A 132 30.16 5.12 17.46
CA VAL A 132 31.41 5.87 17.73
C VAL A 132 32.58 4.91 17.96
N LEU A 133 32.36 3.78 18.64
CA LEU A 133 33.37 2.74 18.85
C LEU A 133 33.78 2.05 17.54
N GLU A 134 32.83 1.79 16.64
CA GLU A 134 33.12 1.26 15.29
C GLU A 134 33.88 2.27 14.43
N ALA A 135 33.42 3.53 14.41
CA ALA A 135 34.11 4.60 13.68
C ALA A 135 35.55 4.80 14.19
N GLY A 136 35.76 4.74 15.52
CA GLY A 136 37.09 4.83 16.13
C GLY A 136 38.02 3.67 15.75
N LYS A 137 37.49 2.46 15.60
CA LYS A 137 38.25 1.29 15.13
C LYS A 137 38.72 1.50 13.69
N GLU A 138 37.82 1.91 12.80
CA GLU A 138 38.12 2.10 11.38
C GLU A 138 39.10 3.27 11.15
N LEU A 139 38.99 4.33 11.95
CA LEU A 139 39.97 5.42 11.98
C LEU A 139 41.37 4.93 12.37
N LYS A 140 41.46 4.04 13.37
CA LYS A 140 42.74 3.45 13.78
C LYS A 140 43.31 2.53 12.70
N GLU A 141 42.48 1.72 12.04
CA GLU A 141 42.90 0.87 10.92
C GLU A 141 43.35 1.70 9.72
N ALA A 142 42.69 2.83 9.44
CA ALA A 142 43.14 3.78 8.44
C ALA A 142 44.50 4.41 8.81
N TYR A 143 44.70 4.74 10.09
CA TYR A 143 45.98 5.28 10.57
C TYR A 143 47.14 4.27 10.47
N GLU A 144 46.90 2.98 10.74
CA GLU A 144 47.92 1.95 10.57
C GLU A 144 48.24 1.68 9.09
N GLU A 145 47.25 1.72 8.18
CA GLU A 145 47.54 1.60 6.75
C GLU A 145 48.22 2.84 6.16
N TYR A 146 47.98 4.02 6.74
CA TYR A 146 48.71 5.23 6.40
C TYR A 146 50.20 5.08 6.71
N LYS A 147 50.56 4.44 7.83
CA LYS A 147 51.98 4.13 8.14
C LYS A 147 52.60 3.14 7.17
N ASN A 148 51.78 2.29 6.54
CA ASN A 148 52.22 1.31 5.54
C ASN A 148 52.19 1.87 4.10
N GLU A 149 52.04 3.19 3.93
CA GLU A 149 51.99 3.91 2.65
C GLU A 149 50.86 3.45 1.69
N ASN A 150 49.82 2.78 2.20
CA ASN A 150 48.69 2.31 1.39
C ASN A 150 47.55 3.35 1.33
N TYR A 151 47.81 4.47 0.67
CA TYR A 151 46.94 5.64 0.67
C TYR A 151 45.52 5.39 0.11
N LEU A 152 45.35 4.44 -0.82
CA LEU A 152 44.03 4.13 -1.39
C LEU A 152 43.10 3.49 -0.33
N GLU A 153 43.67 2.60 0.48
CA GLU A 153 42.96 1.90 1.55
C GLU A 153 42.61 2.85 2.70
N VAL A 154 43.49 3.82 2.98
CA VAL A 154 43.25 4.91 3.95
C VAL A 154 42.05 5.75 3.53
N VAL A 155 42.01 6.19 2.27
CA VAL A 155 40.91 7.01 1.74
C VAL A 155 39.59 6.23 1.75
N ALA A 156 39.60 4.97 1.33
CA ALA A 156 38.41 4.12 1.37
C ALA A 156 37.85 3.98 2.81
N LYS A 157 38.72 3.71 3.79
CA LYS A 157 38.34 3.59 5.21
C LYS A 157 37.81 4.91 5.78
N LEU A 158 38.43 6.05 5.47
CA LEU A 158 37.96 7.36 5.90
C LEU A 158 36.61 7.75 5.28
N VAL A 159 36.37 7.41 4.02
CA VAL A 159 35.06 7.60 3.36
C VAL A 159 33.99 6.74 4.03
N MET A 160 34.29 5.48 4.38
CA MET A 160 33.37 4.61 5.11
C MET A 160 33.03 5.14 6.51
N VAL A 161 34.02 5.69 7.22
CA VAL A 161 33.82 6.38 8.51
C VAL A 161 32.91 7.60 8.34
N ALA A 162 33.17 8.45 7.35
CA ALA A 162 32.35 9.64 7.08
C ALA A 162 30.90 9.28 6.71
N LEU A 163 30.71 8.25 5.87
CA LEU A 163 29.38 7.74 5.50
C LEU A 163 28.63 7.19 6.71
N ARG A 164 29.28 6.45 7.61
CA ARG A 164 28.66 5.98 8.85
C ARG A 164 28.35 7.12 9.80
N CYS A 165 29.27 8.05 10.03
CA CYS A 165 28.99 9.26 10.82
C CYS A 165 27.81 10.08 10.27
N TYR A 166 27.64 10.12 8.95
CA TYR A 166 26.52 10.79 8.29
C TYR A 166 25.20 10.02 8.46
N GLN A 167 25.19 8.72 8.15
CA GLN A 167 24.01 7.86 8.32
C GLN A 167 23.55 7.81 9.77
N THR A 168 24.49 7.81 10.71
CA THR A 168 24.19 7.78 12.14
C THR A 168 23.56 9.08 12.62
N LYS A 169 23.88 10.25 12.04
CA LYS A 169 23.17 11.49 12.37
C LYS A 169 21.68 11.41 12.04
N GLU A 170 21.32 10.88 10.88
CA GLU A 170 19.92 10.78 10.44
C GLU A 170 19.18 9.63 11.17
N GLU A 171 19.80 8.45 11.29
CA GLU A 171 19.23 7.32 12.02
C GLU A 171 19.09 7.59 13.52
N VAL A 172 20.08 8.23 14.16
CA VAL A 172 19.98 8.63 15.58
C VAL A 172 18.91 9.68 15.76
N SER A 173 18.78 10.65 14.83
CA SER A 173 17.69 11.62 14.88
C SER A 173 16.32 10.96 14.72
N ARG A 174 16.21 9.95 13.84
CA ARG A 174 14.99 9.18 13.63
C ARG A 174 14.63 8.35 14.86
N VAL A 175 15.58 7.56 15.38
CA VAL A 175 15.42 6.76 16.61
C VAL A 175 15.10 7.66 17.80
N SER A 176 15.79 8.80 17.93
CA SER A 176 15.53 9.78 18.98
C SER A 176 14.10 10.30 18.91
N ARG A 177 13.61 10.73 17.73
CA ARG A 177 12.21 11.14 17.56
C ARG A 177 11.23 10.00 17.85
N ARG A 178 11.53 8.78 17.39
CA ARG A 178 10.67 7.62 17.61
C ARG A 178 10.35 7.40 19.09
N TYR A 179 11.35 7.51 19.96
CA TYR A 179 11.22 7.22 21.38
C TYR A 179 11.02 8.45 22.29
N PHE A 180 11.53 9.62 21.89
CA PHE A 180 11.51 10.84 22.72
C PHE A 180 10.83 12.03 22.04
N GLY A 181 10.44 11.89 20.77
CA GLY A 181 9.63 12.89 20.08
C GLY A 181 8.26 13.00 20.75
N LYS A 182 7.65 14.18 20.62
CA LYS A 182 6.31 14.42 21.15
C LYS A 182 5.32 13.42 20.54
N THR A 183 4.49 12.81 21.36
CA THR A 183 3.37 12.00 20.87
C THR A 183 2.41 12.91 20.10
N VAL A 184 1.94 12.43 18.95
CA VAL A 184 0.95 13.15 18.15
C VAL A 184 -0.42 12.89 18.76
N THR A 185 -1.12 13.94 19.18
CA THR A 185 -2.53 13.88 19.60
C THR A 185 -3.46 14.02 18.40
N GLN A 186 -4.76 13.80 18.60
CA GLN A 186 -5.77 14.04 17.56
C GLN A 186 -5.75 15.48 17.04
N GLU A 187 -5.57 16.47 17.92
CA GLU A 187 -5.50 17.89 17.54
C GLU A 187 -4.22 18.20 16.76
N ASP A 188 -3.09 17.62 17.16
CA ASP A 188 -1.84 17.74 16.42
C ASP A 188 -2.00 17.18 14.99
N TRP A 189 -2.59 15.99 14.86
CA TRP A 189 -2.82 15.36 13.56
C TRP A 189 -3.73 16.19 12.67
N ASP A 190 -4.79 16.78 13.22
CA ASP A 190 -5.70 17.66 12.48
C ASP A 190 -5.00 18.90 11.89
N GLN A 191 -3.90 19.33 12.50
CA GLN A 191 -3.05 20.40 11.98
C GLN A 191 -2.00 19.87 11.01
N LEU A 192 -1.27 18.83 11.40
CA LEU A 192 -0.17 18.24 10.62
C LEU A 192 -0.64 17.63 9.30
N SER A 193 -1.83 17.02 9.25
CA SER A 193 -2.41 16.42 8.04
C SER A 193 -2.73 17.44 6.95
N LYS A 194 -2.79 18.73 7.27
CA LYS A 194 -2.97 19.81 6.29
C LYS A 194 -1.65 20.19 5.60
N GLU A 195 -0.53 19.77 6.17
CA GLU A 195 0.78 19.97 5.58
C GLU A 195 0.93 19.01 4.39
N GLY A 196 1.32 19.54 3.22
CA GLY A 196 1.54 18.68 2.04
C GLY A 196 2.65 17.63 2.25
N ASP A 197 3.57 17.89 3.19
CA ASP A 197 4.62 16.95 3.62
C ASP A 197 4.54 16.76 5.14
N VAL A 198 3.68 15.83 5.55
CA VAL A 198 3.44 15.50 6.96
C VAL A 198 4.72 15.03 7.63
N SER A 199 5.51 14.25 6.91
CA SER A 199 6.79 13.72 7.38
C SER A 199 7.72 14.85 7.79
N ARG A 200 7.95 15.82 6.89
CA ARG A 200 8.78 17.00 7.19
C ARG A 200 8.24 17.78 8.40
N ALA A 201 6.93 18.00 8.47
CA ALA A 201 6.32 18.74 9.57
C ALA A 201 6.52 18.06 10.93
N LEU A 202 6.44 16.72 10.99
CA LEU A 202 6.79 15.95 12.20
C LEU A 202 8.26 16.13 12.58
N LYS A 203 9.16 16.08 11.58
CA LYS A 203 10.61 16.25 11.78
C LYS A 203 10.92 17.63 12.38
N GLU A 204 10.36 18.70 11.82
CA GLU A 204 10.61 20.10 12.22
C GLU A 204 10.05 20.43 13.61
N LYS A 205 8.89 19.85 13.97
CA LYS A 205 8.22 20.10 15.26
C LYS A 205 8.62 19.09 16.35
N ASN A 206 9.58 18.20 16.06
CA ASN A 206 10.09 17.15 16.95
C ASN A 206 9.01 16.21 17.50
N TYR A 207 8.05 15.82 16.66
CA TYR A 207 7.10 14.76 16.97
C TYR A 207 7.71 13.38 16.69
N SER A 208 7.16 12.35 17.33
CA SER A 208 7.45 10.96 16.99
C SER A 208 7.01 10.65 15.56
N ASP A 209 7.76 9.77 14.88
CA ASP A 209 7.39 9.20 13.59
C ASP A 209 6.38 8.05 13.71
N VAL A 210 6.03 7.68 14.96
CA VAL A 210 5.02 6.67 15.26
C VAL A 210 3.72 7.35 15.69
N ILE A 211 2.72 7.28 14.82
CA ILE A 211 1.39 7.84 15.02
C ILE A 211 0.48 6.72 15.52
N LYS A 212 -0.17 6.92 16.68
CA LYS A 212 -0.96 5.86 17.31
C LYS A 212 -2.35 6.34 17.69
N ASP A 213 -3.33 5.44 17.59
CA ASP A 213 -4.65 5.59 18.23
C ASP A 213 -5.41 6.88 17.86
N ILE A 214 -5.25 7.33 16.61
CA ILE A 214 -5.90 8.52 16.04
C ILE A 214 -6.99 8.10 15.05
N LYS A 215 -8.02 8.93 14.90
CA LYS A 215 -9.02 8.80 13.85
C LYS A 215 -8.88 9.93 12.83
N VAL A 216 -8.58 9.56 11.60
CA VAL A 216 -8.60 10.50 10.48
C VAL A 216 -10.05 10.90 10.20
N LYS A 217 -10.26 12.19 9.95
CA LYS A 217 -11.59 12.70 9.60
C LYS A 217 -12.02 12.15 8.24
N PRO A 218 -13.24 11.58 8.14
CA PRO A 218 -13.74 11.07 6.88
C PRO A 218 -14.07 12.22 5.91
N LEU A 219 -14.31 11.88 4.66
CA LEU A 219 -14.68 12.84 3.62
C LEU A 219 -16.01 13.58 3.92
N PRO A 220 -16.17 14.83 3.43
CA PRO A 220 -15.21 15.60 2.63
C PRO A 220 -14.13 16.30 3.47
N LYS A 221 -14.04 16.00 4.78
CA LYS A 221 -13.15 16.69 5.71
C LYS A 221 -11.73 16.10 5.76
N SER A 222 -11.50 14.93 5.16
CA SER A 222 -10.15 14.37 4.97
C SER A 222 -9.27 15.35 4.19
N GLN A 223 -8.04 15.57 4.67
CA GLN A 223 -7.05 16.46 4.04
C GLN A 223 -5.83 15.68 3.52
N LEU A 224 -6.01 14.38 3.23
CA LEU A 224 -4.89 13.50 2.90
C LEU A 224 -4.64 13.30 1.39
N SER A 225 -5.39 13.97 0.51
CA SER A 225 -5.10 13.90 -0.93
C SER A 225 -3.75 14.57 -1.24
N LYS A 226 -2.92 13.91 -2.04
CA LYS A 226 -1.59 14.39 -2.48
C LYS A 226 -0.56 14.62 -1.36
N VAL A 227 -0.80 14.12 -0.15
CA VAL A 227 0.17 14.23 0.94
C VAL A 227 1.41 13.37 0.70
N LYS A 228 2.51 13.74 1.36
CA LYS A 228 3.74 12.95 1.40
C LYS A 228 3.93 12.34 2.78
N LEU A 229 3.99 11.01 2.82
CA LEU A 229 4.25 10.20 4.01
C LEU A 229 5.56 9.43 3.80
N LYS A 230 6.53 9.65 4.68
CA LYS A 230 7.86 9.07 4.56
C LYS A 230 8.49 8.76 5.93
N ASP A 231 9.03 7.56 6.05
CA ASP A 231 9.72 7.07 7.25
C ASP A 231 8.80 7.06 8.49
N MET A 232 7.53 6.69 8.33
CA MET A 232 6.50 6.76 9.39
C MET A 232 5.95 5.39 9.76
N VAL A 233 5.43 5.28 10.98
CA VAL A 233 4.67 4.11 11.43
C VAL A 233 3.30 4.54 11.94
N PHE A 234 2.24 3.93 11.44
CA PHE A 234 0.89 4.10 11.96
C PHE A 234 0.48 2.86 12.73
N GLU A 235 -0.01 3.02 13.96
CA GLU A 235 -0.41 1.92 14.83
C GLU A 235 -1.85 2.14 15.32
N ARG A 236 -2.78 1.25 14.96
CA ARG A 236 -4.21 1.34 15.33
C ARG A 236 -4.87 2.67 14.95
N VAL A 237 -4.49 3.23 13.80
CA VAL A 237 -5.09 4.46 13.28
C VAL A 237 -6.27 4.11 12.37
N ASP A 238 -7.36 4.88 12.50
CA ASP A 238 -8.56 4.74 11.67
C ASP A 238 -8.53 5.74 10.51
N PHE A 239 -8.29 5.24 9.31
CA PHE A 239 -8.34 5.93 8.01
C PHE A 239 -9.63 5.63 7.23
N SER A 240 -10.66 5.05 7.85
CA SER A 240 -11.89 4.70 7.12
C SER A 240 -12.49 5.93 6.44
N ASP A 241 -13.03 5.74 5.23
CA ASP A 241 -13.62 6.80 4.39
C ASP A 241 -12.69 7.99 4.09
N SER A 242 -11.37 7.79 4.19
CA SER A 242 -10.36 8.81 3.89
C SER A 242 -9.90 8.73 2.43
N ASP A 243 -9.55 9.88 1.88
CA ASP A 243 -8.98 10.02 0.53
C ASP A 243 -7.51 10.37 0.62
N LEU A 244 -6.68 9.46 0.13
CA LEU A 244 -5.23 9.60 -0.01
C LEU A 244 -4.83 9.65 -1.49
N SER A 245 -5.77 9.92 -2.40
CA SER A 245 -5.49 9.90 -3.83
C SER A 245 -4.42 10.92 -4.22
N GLY A 246 -3.49 10.51 -5.07
CA GLY A 246 -2.32 11.27 -5.49
C GLY A 246 -1.18 11.36 -4.45
N ALA A 247 -1.30 10.69 -3.30
CA ALA A 247 -0.26 10.70 -2.27
C ALA A 247 1.04 10.03 -2.73
N THR A 248 2.13 10.36 -2.04
CA THR A 248 3.41 9.64 -2.14
C THR A 248 3.73 9.02 -0.78
N ILE A 249 3.86 7.70 -0.73
CA ILE A 249 4.08 6.94 0.50
C ILE A 249 5.36 6.12 0.34
N GLU A 250 6.37 6.42 1.16
CA GLU A 250 7.70 5.81 1.07
C GLU A 250 8.17 5.32 2.45
N SER A 251 8.56 4.05 2.58
CA SER A 251 9.09 3.51 3.84
C SER A 251 8.12 3.68 5.01
N VAL A 252 6.82 3.41 4.78
CA VAL A 252 5.75 3.55 5.78
C VAL A 252 5.21 2.19 6.18
N THR A 253 4.98 2.00 7.48
CA THR A 253 4.32 0.80 8.01
C THR A 253 2.99 1.14 8.65
N PHE A 254 1.93 0.42 8.27
CA PHE A 254 0.61 0.45 8.90
C PHE A 254 0.41 -0.84 9.69
N ASN A 255 0.18 -0.73 11.00
CA ASN A 255 -0.02 -1.86 11.90
C ASN A 255 -1.40 -1.77 12.53
N HIS A 256 -2.24 -2.79 12.33
CA HIS A 256 -3.57 -2.88 12.92
C HIS A 256 -4.47 -1.67 12.63
N CYS A 257 -4.28 -1.01 11.48
CA CYS A 257 -5.04 0.17 11.09
C CYS A 257 -6.38 -0.24 10.46
N LYS A 258 -7.39 0.60 10.66
CA LYS A 258 -8.67 0.50 9.97
C LYS A 258 -8.65 1.41 8.74
N MET A 259 -9.02 0.90 7.58
CA MET A 259 -8.95 1.59 6.29
C MET A 259 -10.13 1.15 5.39
N GLU A 260 -11.31 0.95 5.99
CA GLU A 260 -12.51 0.56 5.23
C GLU A 260 -12.91 1.70 4.28
N ASP A 261 -13.26 1.36 3.04
CA ASP A 261 -13.65 2.32 2.01
C ASP A 261 -12.59 3.45 1.79
N ILE A 262 -11.31 3.14 2.01
CA ILE A 262 -10.20 4.05 1.74
C ILE A 262 -9.97 4.23 0.23
N TYR A 263 -9.70 5.47 -0.19
CA TYR A 263 -9.36 5.80 -1.58
C TYR A 263 -7.87 6.09 -1.71
N LEU A 264 -7.15 5.21 -2.41
CA LEU A 264 -5.73 5.37 -2.72
C LEU A 264 -5.56 5.34 -4.24
N ASN A 265 -6.16 6.26 -4.97
CA ASN A 265 -6.02 6.32 -6.43
C ASN A 265 -4.80 7.17 -6.81
N ASP A 266 -4.13 6.87 -7.93
CA ASP A 266 -2.97 7.63 -8.40
C ASP A 266 -1.83 7.75 -7.36
N VAL A 267 -1.71 6.78 -6.46
CA VAL A 267 -0.72 6.81 -5.37
C VAL A 267 0.60 6.19 -5.83
N LYS A 268 1.70 6.82 -5.39
CA LYS A 268 3.06 6.28 -5.56
C LYS A 268 3.52 5.63 -4.27
N LEU A 269 3.84 4.34 -4.33
CA LEU A 269 4.14 3.51 -3.16
C LEU A 269 5.54 2.90 -3.27
N THR A 270 6.38 3.07 -2.26
CA THR A 270 7.70 2.43 -2.21
C THR A 270 7.95 1.90 -0.81
N GLN A 271 8.28 0.62 -0.66
CA GLN A 271 8.63 0.04 0.64
C GLN A 271 7.51 0.24 1.69
N VAL A 272 6.28 -0.12 1.33
CA VAL A 272 5.11 0.08 2.19
C VAL A 272 4.60 -1.25 2.71
N VAL A 273 4.38 -1.32 4.03
CA VAL A 273 3.95 -2.54 4.71
C VAL A 273 2.64 -2.32 5.43
N TRP A 274 1.65 -3.18 5.18
CA TRP A 274 0.42 -3.28 5.94
C TRP A 274 0.42 -4.60 6.71
N ASN A 275 0.38 -4.51 8.04
CA ASN A 275 0.31 -5.66 8.95
C ASN A 275 -1.05 -5.65 9.66
N HIS A 276 -1.85 -6.70 9.46
CA HIS A 276 -3.10 -6.90 10.16
C HIS A 276 -4.10 -5.73 10.04
N CYS A 277 -4.09 -5.06 8.89
CA CYS A 277 -4.98 -3.92 8.59
C CYS A 277 -6.29 -4.37 7.96
N GLN A 278 -7.35 -3.57 8.18
CA GLN A 278 -8.68 -3.78 7.60
C GLN A 278 -8.89 -2.83 6.42
N LEU A 279 -8.70 -3.31 5.19
CA LEU A 279 -8.80 -2.50 3.97
C LEU A 279 -10.04 -2.86 3.15
N ARG A 280 -11.14 -3.29 3.78
CA ARG A 280 -12.32 -3.73 3.03
C ARG A 280 -12.80 -2.63 2.09
N LYS A 281 -13.17 -3.01 0.86
CA LYS A 281 -13.78 -2.13 -0.17
C LYS A 281 -12.91 -0.96 -0.66
N GLY A 282 -11.68 -0.82 -0.18
CA GLY A 282 -10.78 0.24 -0.60
C GLY A 282 -10.28 0.10 -2.04
N THR A 283 -9.54 1.11 -2.52
CA THR A 283 -9.05 1.14 -3.90
C THR A 283 -7.55 1.49 -3.99
N PHE A 284 -6.82 0.76 -4.82
CA PHE A 284 -5.64 1.21 -5.56
C PHE A 284 -6.00 1.24 -7.04
N TYR A 285 -6.48 2.37 -7.52
CA TYR A 285 -6.70 2.56 -8.96
C TYR A 285 -5.55 3.38 -9.54
N HIS A 286 -4.99 2.91 -10.65
CA HIS A 286 -3.94 3.63 -11.37
C HIS A 286 -2.71 3.96 -10.49
N CYS A 287 -2.29 2.99 -9.67
CA CYS A 287 -1.16 3.16 -8.75
C CYS A 287 0.13 2.58 -9.31
N PHE A 288 1.26 3.11 -8.84
CA PHE A 288 2.59 2.61 -9.16
C PHE A 288 3.31 2.31 -7.86
N GLY A 289 3.83 1.10 -7.72
CA GLY A 289 4.62 0.81 -6.53
C GLY A 289 5.61 -0.33 -6.60
N THR A 290 6.53 -0.30 -5.65
CA THR A 290 7.59 -1.29 -5.50
C THR A 290 7.78 -1.69 -4.04
N ASP A 291 8.04 -2.97 -3.81
CA ASP A 291 8.32 -3.52 -2.47
C ASP A 291 7.14 -3.27 -1.50
N LEU A 292 5.99 -3.83 -1.85
CA LEU A 292 4.74 -3.65 -1.11
C LEU A 292 4.36 -4.95 -0.41
N THR A 293 4.01 -4.90 0.87
CA THR A 293 3.65 -6.09 1.65
C THR A 293 2.30 -5.93 2.33
N PHE A 294 1.38 -6.86 2.09
CA PHE A 294 0.15 -7.07 2.86
C PHE A 294 0.26 -8.36 3.64
N LYS A 295 0.29 -8.27 4.97
CA LYS A 295 0.45 -9.44 5.85
C LYS A 295 -0.70 -9.55 6.82
N GLY A 296 -1.46 -10.63 6.75
CA GLY A 296 -2.59 -10.85 7.66
C GLY A 296 -3.71 -9.82 7.50
N CYS A 297 -3.81 -9.22 6.31
CA CYS A 297 -4.74 -8.13 6.03
C CYS A 297 -6.10 -8.63 5.54
N ASP A 298 -7.09 -7.76 5.68
CA ASP A 298 -8.41 -7.97 5.11
C ASP A 298 -8.61 -7.07 3.90
N LEU A 299 -8.50 -7.66 2.72
CA LEU A 299 -8.62 -7.02 1.41
C LEU A 299 -9.95 -7.41 0.74
N THR A 300 -10.97 -7.76 1.53
CA THR A 300 -12.30 -8.12 1.01
C THR A 300 -12.82 -7.01 0.10
N ARG A 301 -13.12 -7.35 -1.16
CA ARG A 301 -13.59 -6.43 -2.21
C ARG A 301 -12.67 -5.24 -2.50
N PHE A 302 -11.39 -5.37 -2.19
CA PHE A 302 -10.40 -4.34 -2.51
C PHE A 302 -10.15 -4.32 -4.02
N CYS A 303 -10.07 -3.13 -4.60
CA CYS A 303 -9.91 -2.93 -6.04
C CYS A 303 -8.49 -2.44 -6.35
N MET A 304 -7.68 -3.24 -7.03
CA MET A 304 -6.31 -2.87 -7.43
C MET A 304 -6.18 -2.48 -8.91
N SER A 305 -7.30 -2.33 -9.62
CA SER A 305 -7.35 -2.24 -11.08
C SER A 305 -6.44 -1.17 -11.70
N GLU A 306 -5.94 -1.46 -12.90
CA GLU A 306 -5.11 -0.56 -13.73
C GLU A 306 -3.81 -0.10 -13.03
N SER A 307 -3.29 -0.88 -12.07
CA SER A 307 -2.08 -0.55 -11.31
C SER A 307 -0.86 -1.36 -11.76
N ILE A 308 0.34 -0.83 -11.48
CA ILE A 308 1.62 -1.47 -11.79
C ILE A 308 2.41 -1.67 -10.49
N PHE A 309 2.72 -2.93 -10.18
CA PHE A 309 3.49 -3.28 -8.99
C PHE A 309 4.68 -4.19 -9.28
N SER A 310 5.81 -3.86 -8.67
CA SER A 310 6.99 -4.73 -8.59
C SER A 310 7.17 -5.21 -7.16
N LYS A 311 7.42 -6.51 -6.94
CA LYS A 311 7.60 -7.12 -5.61
C LYS A 311 6.40 -6.85 -4.68
N LEU A 312 5.18 -7.07 -5.19
CA LEU A 312 3.98 -7.06 -4.35
C LEU A 312 3.83 -8.41 -3.66
N HIS A 313 3.88 -8.42 -2.33
CA HIS A 313 3.72 -9.61 -1.51
C HIS A 313 2.40 -9.54 -0.74
N ILE A 314 1.51 -10.52 -0.96
CA ILE A 314 0.30 -10.66 -0.16
C ILE A 314 0.34 -12.02 0.53
N GLU A 315 0.39 -11.99 1.87
CA GLU A 315 0.56 -13.17 2.71
C GLU A 315 -0.55 -13.30 3.73
N ALA A 316 -1.10 -14.51 3.86
CA ALA A 316 -2.09 -14.87 4.89
C ALA A 316 -3.26 -13.87 5.01
N SER A 317 -3.70 -13.32 3.87
CA SER A 317 -4.69 -12.24 3.80
C SER A 317 -6.00 -12.70 3.16
N THR A 318 -7.11 -12.06 3.53
CA THR A 318 -8.43 -12.35 2.95
C THR A 318 -8.65 -11.52 1.69
N LEU A 319 -8.98 -12.16 0.57
CA LEU A 319 -9.11 -11.51 -0.76
C LEU A 319 -10.50 -11.66 -1.39
N TYR A 320 -11.51 -12.17 -0.66
CA TYR A 320 -12.83 -12.44 -1.21
C TYR A 320 -13.41 -11.23 -1.97
N GLY A 321 -13.76 -11.42 -3.25
CA GLY A 321 -14.28 -10.37 -4.13
C GLY A 321 -13.28 -9.27 -4.52
N ALA A 322 -12.00 -9.38 -4.18
CA ALA A 322 -10.97 -8.45 -4.62
C ALA A 322 -10.75 -8.54 -6.13
N SER A 323 -10.39 -7.41 -6.75
CA SER A 323 -10.24 -7.29 -8.20
C SER A 323 -8.85 -6.78 -8.60
N PHE A 324 -8.25 -7.47 -9.56
CA PHE A 324 -6.92 -7.17 -10.13
C PHE A 324 -7.01 -6.90 -11.64
N LEU A 325 -8.10 -6.27 -12.10
CA LEU A 325 -8.30 -5.94 -13.50
C LEU A 325 -7.12 -5.15 -14.09
N ASN A 326 -6.45 -5.72 -15.08
CA ASN A 326 -5.33 -5.09 -15.79
C ASN A 326 -4.18 -4.66 -14.85
N VAL A 327 -3.91 -5.45 -13.82
CA VAL A 327 -2.77 -5.20 -12.93
C VAL A 327 -1.50 -5.83 -13.49
N LEU A 328 -0.48 -5.00 -13.71
CA LEU A 328 0.84 -5.45 -14.13
C LEU A 328 1.68 -5.79 -12.90
N LEU A 329 2.16 -7.02 -12.84
CA LEU A 329 2.88 -7.57 -11.69
C LEU A 329 4.24 -8.09 -12.13
N GLN A 330 5.30 -7.65 -11.46
CA GLN A 330 6.66 -8.15 -11.65
C GLN A 330 7.23 -8.65 -10.32
N ASP A 331 7.75 -9.87 -10.29
CA ASP A 331 8.33 -10.47 -9.07
C ASP A 331 7.40 -10.48 -7.85
N SER A 332 6.09 -10.49 -8.09
CA SER A 332 5.06 -10.46 -7.06
C SER A 332 4.69 -11.88 -6.60
N VAL A 333 4.31 -12.00 -5.32
CA VAL A 333 4.05 -13.27 -4.64
C VAL A 333 2.70 -13.23 -3.92
N LEU A 334 1.90 -14.28 -4.09
CA LEU A 334 0.74 -14.58 -3.26
C LEU A 334 1.01 -15.83 -2.44
N LYS A 335 0.79 -15.79 -1.12
CA LYS A 335 1.02 -16.94 -0.24
C LYS A 335 -0.05 -17.08 0.84
N GLY A 336 -0.55 -18.30 1.06
CA GLY A 336 -1.45 -18.62 2.15
C GLY A 336 -2.77 -17.85 2.11
N CYS A 337 -3.26 -17.50 0.91
CA CYS A 337 -4.54 -16.83 0.70
C CYS A 337 -5.55 -17.80 0.09
N ASP A 338 -6.84 -17.60 0.38
CA ASP A 338 -7.93 -18.25 -0.35
C ASP A 338 -8.25 -17.43 -1.61
N LEU A 339 -8.14 -18.08 -2.76
CA LEU A 339 -8.39 -17.49 -4.08
C LEU A 339 -9.78 -17.80 -4.63
N VAL A 340 -10.69 -18.42 -3.86
CA VAL A 340 -12.10 -18.55 -4.27
C VAL A 340 -12.73 -17.15 -4.35
N ASP A 341 -13.45 -16.90 -5.44
CA ASP A 341 -14.15 -15.64 -5.73
C ASP A 341 -13.24 -14.40 -5.74
N VAL A 342 -11.98 -14.56 -6.14
CA VAL A 342 -11.03 -13.46 -6.42
C VAL A 342 -10.95 -13.22 -7.93
N LEU A 343 -11.08 -11.97 -8.36
CA LEU A 343 -11.09 -11.58 -9.77
C LEU A 343 -9.68 -11.24 -10.25
N LEU A 344 -8.91 -12.24 -10.69
CA LEU A 344 -7.55 -12.11 -11.23
C LEU A 344 -7.54 -11.76 -12.73
N CYS A 345 -8.28 -10.73 -13.13
CA CYS A 345 -8.49 -10.40 -14.54
C CYS A 345 -7.23 -9.82 -15.18
N HIS A 346 -6.52 -10.62 -15.99
CA HIS A 346 -5.22 -10.27 -16.60
C HIS A 346 -4.09 -9.98 -15.58
N ALA A 347 -4.13 -10.58 -14.39
CA ALA A 347 -3.11 -10.41 -13.37
C ALA A 347 -2.27 -11.70 -13.20
N ASN A 348 -1.00 -11.64 -13.58
CA ASN A 348 -0.09 -12.80 -13.50
C ASN A 348 0.94 -12.62 -12.38
N PHE A 349 0.86 -13.45 -11.34
CA PHE A 349 1.86 -13.49 -10.28
C PHE A 349 2.98 -14.47 -10.63
N ARG A 350 4.24 -14.12 -10.31
CA ARG A 350 5.39 -15.00 -10.57
C ARG A 350 5.34 -16.27 -9.73
N LYS A 351 4.86 -16.16 -8.48
CA LYS A 351 4.73 -17.29 -7.56
C LYS A 351 3.40 -17.22 -6.82
N ILE A 352 2.63 -18.30 -6.89
CA ILE A 352 1.37 -18.47 -6.18
C ILE A 352 1.49 -19.73 -5.33
N ASP A 353 1.40 -19.57 -4.01
CA ASP A 353 1.36 -20.64 -3.01
C ASP A 353 0.05 -20.51 -2.22
N CYS A 354 -1.06 -20.74 -2.92
CA CYS A 354 -2.43 -20.50 -2.47
C CYS A 354 -3.36 -21.62 -2.94
N SER A 355 -4.64 -21.57 -2.54
CA SER A 355 -5.67 -22.42 -3.15
C SER A 355 -5.81 -22.12 -4.65
N GLU A 356 -6.37 -23.06 -5.42
CA GLU A 356 -6.75 -22.78 -6.80
C GLU A 356 -7.71 -21.60 -6.86
N ASN A 357 -7.48 -20.69 -7.82
CA ASN A 357 -8.40 -19.59 -8.07
C ASN A 357 -9.63 -20.11 -8.82
N ARG A 358 -10.81 -19.90 -8.23
CA ARG A 358 -12.09 -20.29 -8.84
C ARG A 358 -13.13 -19.23 -8.56
N VAL A 359 -13.73 -18.69 -9.62
CA VAL A 359 -14.89 -17.80 -9.52
C VAL A 359 -16.14 -18.68 -9.54
N THR A 360 -16.91 -18.64 -8.44
CA THR A 360 -18.11 -19.47 -8.24
C THR A 360 -19.41 -18.67 -8.31
N LYS A 361 -19.30 -17.35 -8.39
CA LYS A 361 -20.40 -16.40 -8.34
C LYS A 361 -20.45 -15.56 -9.62
N PRO A 362 -21.65 -15.14 -10.05
CA PRO A 362 -21.80 -14.24 -11.18
C PRO A 362 -21.05 -12.94 -10.95
N VAL A 363 -20.31 -12.52 -11.97
CA VAL A 363 -19.52 -11.29 -11.96
C VAL A 363 -20.28 -10.21 -12.73
N ILE A 364 -20.62 -9.12 -12.05
CA ILE A 364 -21.29 -7.99 -12.68
C ILE A 364 -20.29 -6.85 -12.85
N ALA A 365 -20.02 -6.49 -14.10
CA ALA A 365 -19.23 -5.31 -14.42
C ALA A 365 -20.03 -4.04 -14.09
N LEU A 366 -19.38 -3.08 -13.43
CA LEU A 366 -20.00 -1.82 -13.05
C LEU A 366 -19.11 -0.67 -13.53
N THR A 367 -19.69 0.22 -14.34
CA THR A 367 -19.04 1.49 -14.69
C THR A 367 -18.79 2.28 -13.42
N TRP A 368 -17.52 2.58 -13.12
CA TRP A 368 -17.10 3.18 -11.86
C TRP A 368 -16.27 4.44 -12.08
N HIS A 369 -16.69 5.53 -11.46
CA HIS A 369 -15.99 6.79 -11.55
C HIS A 369 -14.98 6.90 -10.40
N PHE A 370 -13.74 6.45 -10.61
CA PHE A 370 -12.74 6.34 -9.54
C PHE A 370 -12.40 7.69 -8.90
N LYS A 371 -12.35 8.79 -9.67
CA LYS A 371 -12.05 10.15 -9.16
C LYS A 371 -13.13 10.63 -8.19
N ASP A 372 -14.39 10.58 -8.62
CA ASP A 372 -15.56 10.88 -7.78
C ASP A 372 -16.09 9.70 -6.97
N ARG A 373 -15.23 8.72 -6.63
CA ARG A 373 -15.54 7.67 -5.65
C ARG A 373 -16.83 6.87 -5.94
N GLY A 374 -17.11 6.66 -7.22
CA GLY A 374 -18.32 5.99 -7.67
C GLY A 374 -19.59 6.75 -7.34
N SER A 375 -19.60 8.09 -7.35
CA SER A 375 -20.77 8.94 -7.06
C SER A 375 -22.10 8.50 -7.74
N TRP A 376 -22.01 7.78 -8.85
CA TRP A 376 -23.15 7.29 -9.64
C TRP A 376 -23.46 5.79 -9.44
N GLY A 377 -22.64 5.06 -8.69
CA GLY A 377 -22.76 3.61 -8.48
C GLY A 377 -22.40 3.12 -7.07
N ALA A 378 -22.11 4.02 -6.12
CA ALA A 378 -21.56 3.70 -4.81
C ALA A 378 -22.30 2.59 -4.02
N PRO A 379 -23.65 2.56 -3.94
CA PRO A 379 -24.36 1.52 -3.20
C PRO A 379 -24.60 0.23 -3.99
N ILE A 380 -24.29 0.20 -5.29
CA ILE A 380 -24.57 -0.95 -6.17
C ILE A 380 -23.72 -2.19 -5.78
N PRO A 381 -22.39 -2.07 -5.52
CA PRO A 381 -21.58 -3.23 -5.15
C PRO A 381 -22.07 -3.96 -3.90
N ASP A 382 -22.53 -3.21 -2.89
CA ASP A 382 -23.06 -3.79 -1.64
C ASP A 382 -24.32 -4.61 -1.91
N VAL A 383 -25.22 -4.10 -2.75
CA VAL A 383 -26.44 -4.84 -3.12
C VAL A 383 -26.15 -6.07 -3.96
N LEU A 384 -25.20 -6.00 -4.88
CA LEU A 384 -24.79 -7.14 -5.68
C LEU A 384 -24.23 -8.27 -4.80
N GLU A 385 -23.40 -7.94 -3.83
CA GLU A 385 -22.86 -8.90 -2.87
C GLU A 385 -23.97 -9.56 -2.04
N ASP A 386 -24.93 -8.78 -1.53
CA ASP A 386 -26.09 -9.31 -0.82
C ASP A 386 -26.96 -10.25 -1.68
N GLN A 387 -26.91 -10.08 -3.00
CA GLN A 387 -27.54 -10.99 -3.97
C GLN A 387 -26.63 -12.15 -4.38
N GLY A 388 -25.43 -12.29 -3.81
CA GLY A 388 -24.49 -13.35 -4.11
C GLY A 388 -23.77 -13.19 -5.45
N ALA A 389 -23.57 -11.95 -5.90
CA ALA A 389 -22.79 -11.60 -7.09
C ALA A 389 -21.50 -10.85 -6.71
N LEU A 390 -20.44 -11.03 -7.50
CA LEU A 390 -19.21 -10.27 -7.41
C LEU A 390 -19.34 -9.01 -8.26
N THR A 391 -18.63 -7.94 -7.88
CA THR A 391 -18.63 -6.69 -8.63
C THR A 391 -17.25 -6.44 -9.23
N LEU A 392 -17.19 -6.33 -10.55
CA LEU A 392 -16.00 -5.90 -11.29
C LEU A 392 -16.13 -4.41 -11.62
N LYS A 393 -15.45 -3.54 -10.86
CA LYS A 393 -15.43 -2.10 -11.12
C LYS A 393 -14.47 -1.80 -12.28
N PHE A 394 -14.95 -1.12 -13.32
CA PHE A 394 -14.12 -0.68 -14.44
C PHE A 394 -14.34 0.82 -14.72
N PRO A 395 -13.33 1.54 -15.22
CA PRO A 395 -13.40 2.99 -15.33
C PRO A 395 -14.43 3.44 -16.38
N ILE A 396 -15.21 4.47 -16.03
CA ILE A 396 -16.15 5.11 -16.97
C ILE A 396 -15.42 5.76 -18.15
N TYR A 397 -14.23 6.32 -17.88
CA TYR A 397 -13.37 6.95 -18.87
C TYR A 397 -12.09 6.11 -19.01
N PRO A 398 -11.87 5.40 -20.13
CA PRO A 398 -10.58 4.79 -20.40
C PRO A 398 -9.48 5.86 -20.45
N GLU A 399 -8.42 5.70 -19.64
CA GLU A 399 -7.39 6.75 -19.46
C GLU A 399 -6.29 6.72 -20.54
N ASP A 400 -5.92 5.54 -21.05
CA ASP A 400 -4.93 5.37 -22.13
C ASP A 400 -5.57 5.55 -23.52
N ILE A 401 -6.22 6.69 -23.73
CA ILE A 401 -6.88 7.08 -24.97
C ILE A 401 -6.54 8.53 -25.29
N ASP A 402 -6.10 8.79 -26.53
CA ASP A 402 -5.92 10.15 -27.03
C ASP A 402 -7.29 10.74 -27.36
N VAL A 403 -7.82 11.57 -26.44
CA VAL A 403 -9.18 12.12 -26.54
C VAL A 403 -9.38 12.91 -27.83
N ALA A 404 -8.41 13.72 -28.23
CA ALA A 404 -8.53 14.56 -29.42
C ALA A 404 -8.61 13.71 -30.69
N LYS A 405 -7.75 12.68 -30.80
CA LYS A 405 -7.80 11.74 -31.93
C LYS A 405 -9.06 10.88 -31.91
N LEU A 406 -9.47 10.39 -30.74
CA LEU A 406 -10.71 9.61 -30.63
C LEU A 406 -11.89 10.44 -31.15
N ASN A 407 -11.98 11.71 -30.76
CA ASN A 407 -13.05 12.57 -31.20
C ASN A 407 -13.03 12.78 -32.72
N GLU A 408 -11.85 13.06 -33.30
CA GLU A 408 -11.70 13.16 -34.75
C GLU A 408 -12.13 11.88 -35.47
N GLU A 409 -11.69 10.72 -34.97
CA GLU A 409 -12.02 9.40 -35.51
C GLU A 409 -13.53 9.13 -35.49
N VAL A 410 -14.17 9.33 -34.33
CA VAL A 410 -15.62 9.11 -34.15
C VAL A 410 -16.41 10.03 -35.06
N GLU A 411 -16.12 11.33 -35.07
CA GLU A 411 -16.84 12.28 -35.91
C GLU A 411 -16.69 11.97 -37.40
N LYS A 412 -15.46 11.67 -37.84
CA LYS A 412 -15.19 11.34 -39.25
C LYS A 412 -15.95 10.09 -39.68
N LYS A 413 -16.02 9.08 -38.80
CA LYS A 413 -16.80 7.86 -39.05
C LYS A 413 -18.29 8.15 -39.13
N LEU A 414 -18.85 8.82 -38.11
CA LEU A 414 -20.27 9.19 -38.07
C LEU A 414 -20.69 10.04 -39.28
N LYS A 415 -19.85 10.96 -39.75
CA LYS A 415 -20.09 11.77 -40.96
C LYS A 415 -19.98 10.97 -42.26
N SER A 416 -19.28 9.83 -42.27
CA SER A 416 -19.10 9.03 -43.48
C SER A 416 -20.27 8.07 -43.76
N TYR A 417 -21.11 7.79 -42.76
CA TYR A 417 -22.29 6.96 -42.91
C TYR A 417 -23.42 7.72 -43.61
N SER A 418 -23.76 7.31 -44.84
CA SER A 418 -24.82 7.94 -45.65
C SER A 418 -26.23 7.48 -45.26
N THR A 419 -26.36 6.27 -44.73
CA THR A 419 -27.60 5.70 -44.16
C THR A 419 -27.25 4.75 -43.03
N TYR A 420 -28.14 4.61 -42.04
CA TYR A 420 -27.96 3.71 -40.89
C TYR A 420 -28.93 2.53 -41.00
N ARG A 421 -28.40 1.30 -41.12
CA ARG A 421 -29.20 0.07 -41.06
C ARG A 421 -29.42 -0.37 -39.62
N LEU A 422 -28.43 -0.10 -38.77
CA LEU A 422 -28.51 -0.27 -37.33
C LEU A 422 -28.66 1.09 -36.62
N SER A 423 -28.18 1.21 -35.39
CA SER A 423 -27.95 2.53 -34.76
C SER A 423 -26.57 3.06 -35.12
N ARG A 424 -26.34 4.36 -34.94
CA ARG A 424 -25.02 4.98 -35.17
C ARG A 424 -23.93 4.32 -34.33
N ALA A 425 -24.24 3.96 -33.10
CA ALA A 425 -23.32 3.27 -32.20
C ALA A 425 -22.98 1.85 -32.68
N GLN A 426 -23.99 1.11 -33.18
CA GLN A 426 -23.76 -0.24 -33.72
C GLN A 426 -22.92 -0.20 -35.00
N GLU A 427 -23.25 0.68 -35.94
CA GLU A 427 -22.50 0.83 -37.20
C GLU A 427 -21.03 1.24 -36.93
N LEU A 428 -20.80 2.12 -35.94
CA LEU A 428 -19.45 2.51 -35.54
C LEU A 428 -18.62 1.33 -34.98
N LEU A 429 -19.26 0.46 -34.20
CA LEU A 429 -18.60 -0.68 -33.56
C LEU A 429 -18.45 -1.89 -34.50
N ASP A 430 -19.36 -2.04 -35.47
CA ASP A 430 -19.34 -3.09 -36.50
C ASP A 430 -18.45 -2.71 -37.72
N ASP A 431 -17.89 -1.50 -37.75
CA ASP A 431 -17.08 -1.01 -38.87
C ASP A 431 -15.80 -1.86 -39.05
N PRO A 432 -15.61 -2.51 -40.21
CA PRO A 432 -14.45 -3.38 -40.44
C PRO A 432 -13.13 -2.61 -40.54
N ASN A 433 -13.19 -1.30 -40.79
CA ASN A 433 -12.03 -0.40 -40.85
C ASN A 433 -11.96 0.44 -39.58
N VAL A 434 -11.97 -0.21 -38.42
CA VAL A 434 -11.86 0.46 -37.12
C VAL A 434 -10.56 1.27 -37.05
N THR A 435 -10.64 2.46 -36.49
CA THR A 435 -9.49 3.35 -36.30
C THR A 435 -8.80 3.09 -34.96
N PRO A 436 -7.51 3.44 -34.80
CA PRO A 436 -6.71 3.00 -33.67
C PRO A 436 -7.27 3.35 -32.28
N GLU A 437 -7.81 4.54 -32.06
CA GLU A 437 -8.35 4.91 -30.74
C GLU A 437 -9.70 4.22 -30.46
N ILE A 438 -10.57 4.09 -31.46
CA ILE A 438 -11.80 3.30 -31.35
C ILE A 438 -11.49 1.83 -31.00
N GLU A 439 -10.51 1.24 -31.69
CA GLU A 439 -10.08 -0.15 -31.46
C GLU A 439 -9.54 -0.33 -30.03
N LYS A 440 -8.79 0.63 -29.49
CA LYS A 440 -8.33 0.58 -28.08
C LYS A 440 -9.51 0.53 -27.11
N VAL A 441 -10.56 1.33 -27.32
CA VAL A 441 -11.75 1.30 -26.47
C VAL A 441 -12.48 -0.03 -26.58
N GLN A 442 -12.67 -0.56 -27.80
CA GLN A 442 -13.27 -1.88 -28.01
C GLN A 442 -12.47 -3.00 -27.34
N ARG A 443 -11.14 -2.97 -27.42
CA ARG A 443 -10.27 -3.93 -26.72
C ARG A 443 -10.42 -3.87 -25.21
N LYS A 444 -10.47 -2.67 -24.62
CA LYS A 444 -10.71 -2.49 -23.17
C LYS A 444 -12.09 -3.03 -22.76
N ALA A 445 -13.13 -2.77 -23.56
CA ALA A 445 -14.45 -3.34 -23.32
C ALA A 445 -14.43 -4.87 -23.39
N ALA A 446 -13.76 -5.45 -24.39
CA ALA A 446 -13.61 -6.90 -24.52
C ALA A 446 -12.88 -7.53 -23.33
N GLN A 447 -11.84 -6.87 -22.80
CA GLN A 447 -11.14 -7.31 -21.60
C GLN A 447 -12.03 -7.32 -20.36
N VAL A 448 -12.86 -6.29 -20.16
CA VAL A 448 -13.80 -6.28 -19.03
C VAL A 448 -14.86 -7.37 -19.20
N MET A 449 -15.42 -7.46 -20.42
CA MET A 449 -16.53 -8.34 -20.70
C MET A 449 -16.13 -9.81 -20.79
N SER A 450 -14.86 -10.16 -20.94
CA SER A 450 -14.40 -11.56 -20.87
C SER A 450 -14.55 -12.16 -19.47
N TYR A 451 -14.58 -11.35 -18.41
CA TYR A 451 -14.74 -11.80 -17.01
C TYR A 451 -16.09 -11.50 -16.39
N ALA A 452 -16.95 -10.74 -17.07
CA ALA A 452 -18.24 -10.32 -16.53
C ALA A 452 -19.39 -11.13 -17.14
N ASP A 453 -20.39 -11.50 -16.36
CA ASP A 453 -21.61 -12.19 -16.83
C ASP A 453 -22.74 -11.22 -17.16
N GLY A 454 -22.63 -9.99 -16.67
CA GLY A 454 -23.53 -8.89 -16.99
C GLY A 454 -22.91 -7.55 -16.66
N VAL A 455 -23.58 -6.47 -17.04
CA VAL A 455 -23.06 -5.11 -16.85
C VAL A 455 -24.14 -4.16 -16.31
N ILE A 456 -23.74 -3.29 -15.40
CA ILE A 456 -24.56 -2.17 -14.93
C ILE A 456 -23.88 -0.87 -15.37
N LEU A 457 -24.61 -0.08 -16.14
CA LEU A 457 -24.23 1.26 -16.56
C LEU A 457 -24.85 2.26 -15.58
N SER A 458 -23.98 2.95 -14.83
CA SER A 458 -24.38 3.97 -13.87
C SER A 458 -24.93 5.21 -14.56
N GLY A 459 -25.58 6.09 -13.78
CA GLY A 459 -25.97 7.40 -14.30
C GLY A 459 -24.77 8.24 -14.75
N GLY A 460 -25.05 9.36 -15.41
CA GLY A 460 -24.04 10.33 -15.86
C GLY A 460 -24.65 11.64 -16.34
N GLU A 461 -23.78 12.44 -16.94
CA GLU A 461 -24.04 13.59 -17.80
C GLU A 461 -24.96 13.24 -19.00
N ASN A 462 -25.03 14.12 -19.99
CA ASN A 462 -25.84 13.85 -21.17
C ASN A 462 -25.14 12.86 -22.12
N VAL A 463 -25.93 12.15 -22.94
CA VAL A 463 -25.40 11.39 -24.08
C VAL A 463 -25.20 12.36 -25.26
N GLN A 464 -24.05 12.29 -25.92
CA GLN A 464 -23.68 13.10 -27.08
C GLN A 464 -24.73 13.01 -28.18
N THR A 465 -25.17 14.16 -28.71
CA THR A 465 -26.34 14.26 -29.60
C THR A 465 -26.14 13.57 -30.93
N GLU A 466 -24.90 13.42 -31.37
CA GLU A 466 -24.46 12.79 -32.62
C GLU A 466 -24.85 11.33 -32.73
N PHE A 467 -25.13 10.65 -31.62
CA PHE A 467 -25.52 9.24 -31.67
C PHE A 467 -27.01 9.04 -31.93
N TYR A 468 -27.83 10.09 -31.81
CA TYR A 468 -29.29 9.99 -31.97
C TYR A 468 -29.93 11.17 -32.72
N SER A 469 -29.14 12.13 -33.21
CA SER A 469 -29.59 13.29 -33.99
C SER A 469 -28.47 13.82 -34.90
N ASP A 470 -28.79 14.71 -35.83
CA ASP A 470 -27.80 15.34 -36.74
C ASP A 470 -27.02 16.51 -36.12
N SER A 471 -27.22 16.76 -34.82
CA SER A 471 -26.46 17.76 -34.07
C SER A 471 -25.11 17.19 -33.64
N PHE A 472 -24.06 18.00 -33.72
CA PHE A 472 -22.74 17.68 -33.18
C PHE A 472 -22.40 18.64 -32.03
N ASP A 473 -22.40 18.13 -30.79
CA ASP A 473 -22.12 18.84 -29.54
C ASP A 473 -21.18 18.10 -28.56
N GLY A 474 -20.66 16.93 -28.94
CA GLY A 474 -19.80 16.09 -28.12
C GLY A 474 -18.32 16.52 -28.12
N ASP A 475 -17.73 16.60 -26.93
CA ASP A 475 -16.32 16.98 -26.71
C ASP A 475 -15.45 15.87 -26.09
N ASP A 476 -16.07 14.76 -25.64
CA ASP A 476 -15.36 13.56 -25.15
C ASP A 476 -16.21 12.30 -25.39
N TYR A 477 -15.85 11.51 -26.41
CA TYR A 477 -16.58 10.28 -26.74
C TYR A 477 -16.15 9.05 -25.94
N ARG A 478 -15.13 9.14 -25.07
CA ARG A 478 -14.54 7.97 -24.39
C ARG A 478 -15.58 7.16 -23.64
N ARG A 479 -16.42 7.84 -22.87
CA ARG A 479 -17.44 7.17 -22.05
C ARG A 479 -18.51 6.49 -22.91
N SER A 480 -19.14 7.22 -23.81
CA SER A 480 -20.22 6.67 -24.64
C SER A 480 -19.73 5.51 -25.47
N LEU A 481 -18.53 5.62 -26.05
CA LEU A 481 -17.94 4.51 -26.80
C LEU A 481 -17.63 3.30 -25.91
N MET A 482 -17.08 3.50 -24.71
CA MET A 482 -16.84 2.41 -23.76
C MET A 482 -18.14 1.70 -23.37
N GLU A 483 -19.21 2.46 -23.09
CA GLU A 483 -20.50 1.89 -22.71
C GLU A 483 -21.19 1.18 -23.88
N PHE A 484 -21.16 1.76 -25.09
CA PHE A 484 -21.65 1.08 -26.29
C PHE A 484 -20.86 -0.21 -26.56
N ALA A 485 -19.55 -0.17 -26.40
CA ALA A 485 -18.69 -1.33 -26.61
C ALA A 485 -19.02 -2.47 -25.61
N VAL A 486 -19.24 -2.18 -24.32
CA VAL A 486 -19.64 -3.24 -23.36
C VAL A 486 -21.05 -3.76 -23.63
N ILE A 487 -22.00 -2.92 -24.08
CA ILE A 487 -23.34 -3.37 -24.52
C ILE A 487 -23.22 -4.31 -25.74
N HIS A 488 -22.27 -4.03 -26.63
CA HIS A 488 -22.08 -4.77 -27.88
C HIS A 488 -21.68 -6.23 -27.67
N HIS A 489 -21.17 -6.60 -26.49
CA HIS A 489 -20.91 -7.99 -26.10
C HIS A 489 -22.16 -8.82 -25.81
N ARG A 490 -23.36 -8.21 -25.86
CA ARG A 490 -24.67 -8.89 -25.73
C ARG A 490 -24.86 -9.69 -24.44
N LYS A 491 -24.18 -9.28 -23.37
CA LYS A 491 -24.44 -9.80 -22.01
C LYS A 491 -25.61 -9.04 -21.37
N PRO A 492 -26.31 -9.65 -20.40
CA PRO A 492 -27.35 -8.95 -19.64
C PRO A 492 -26.88 -7.59 -19.13
N VAL A 493 -27.64 -6.53 -19.43
CA VAL A 493 -27.29 -5.15 -19.13
C VAL A 493 -28.42 -4.41 -18.44
N MET A 494 -28.07 -3.68 -17.39
CA MET A 494 -28.95 -2.69 -16.77
C MET A 494 -28.37 -1.29 -16.90
N GLY A 495 -29.16 -0.34 -17.40
CA GLY A 495 -28.79 1.06 -17.49
C GLY A 495 -29.60 1.92 -16.52
N ILE A 496 -28.91 2.73 -15.71
CA ILE A 496 -29.53 3.63 -14.74
C ILE A 496 -29.33 5.09 -15.18
N CYS A 497 -30.40 5.89 -15.18
CA CYS A 497 -30.41 7.28 -15.60
C CYS A 497 -29.76 7.46 -16.99
N ARG A 498 -28.56 8.07 -17.08
CA ARG A 498 -27.79 8.12 -18.34
C ARG A 498 -27.57 6.73 -18.95
N GLY A 499 -27.29 5.70 -18.14
CA GLY A 499 -27.15 4.34 -18.64
C GLY A 499 -28.38 3.84 -19.41
N CYS A 500 -29.61 4.22 -19.02
CA CYS A 500 -30.80 3.85 -19.79
C CYS A 500 -30.92 4.64 -21.09
N GLN A 501 -30.44 5.89 -21.10
CA GLN A 501 -30.40 6.71 -22.30
C GLN A 501 -29.40 6.14 -23.32
N VAL A 502 -28.21 5.74 -22.87
CA VAL A 502 -27.21 5.02 -23.66
C VAL A 502 -27.80 3.75 -24.25
N LEU A 503 -28.49 2.94 -23.44
CA LEU A 503 -29.18 1.74 -23.95
C LEU A 503 -30.18 2.09 -25.04
N ASN A 504 -31.06 3.06 -24.81
CA ASN A 504 -32.05 3.45 -25.81
C ASN A 504 -31.38 3.89 -27.13
N THR A 505 -30.36 4.73 -27.04
CA THR A 505 -29.56 5.21 -28.17
C THR A 505 -28.85 4.07 -28.90
N TYR A 506 -28.23 3.13 -28.18
CA TYR A 506 -27.58 1.96 -28.76
C TYR A 506 -28.54 1.09 -29.58
N PHE A 507 -29.78 0.93 -29.13
CA PHE A 507 -30.81 0.20 -29.87
C PHE A 507 -31.50 1.04 -30.97
N GLY A 508 -31.06 2.27 -31.22
CA GLY A 508 -31.54 3.15 -32.29
C GLY A 508 -32.70 4.08 -31.90
N GLY A 509 -32.96 4.24 -30.61
CA GLY A 509 -33.91 5.21 -30.08
C GLY A 509 -33.34 6.63 -30.01
N THR A 510 -34.19 7.59 -29.63
CA THR A 510 -33.82 9.01 -29.47
C THR A 510 -34.01 9.50 -28.04
N ILE A 511 -33.38 10.63 -27.71
CA ILE A 511 -33.50 11.31 -26.42
C ILE A 511 -34.12 12.69 -26.66
N LYS A 512 -34.96 13.15 -25.72
CA LYS A 512 -35.50 14.52 -25.71
C LYS A 512 -35.20 15.23 -24.41
N ASN A 513 -35.18 16.55 -24.48
CA ASN A 513 -35.19 17.41 -23.30
C ASN A 513 -36.58 17.38 -22.65
N VAL A 514 -36.61 17.39 -21.31
CA VAL A 514 -37.82 17.44 -20.49
C VAL A 514 -37.65 18.47 -19.37
N PRO A 515 -38.74 19.04 -18.82
CA PRO A 515 -38.64 19.86 -17.61
C PRO A 515 -37.93 19.08 -16.50
N PHE A 516 -37.00 19.74 -15.80
CA PHE A 516 -36.17 19.10 -14.77
C PHE A 516 -37.02 18.25 -13.83
N GLN A 517 -36.67 16.96 -13.76
CA GLN A 517 -37.28 15.99 -12.87
C GLN A 517 -36.37 15.82 -11.65
N GLY A 518 -36.82 16.32 -10.49
CA GLY A 518 -36.10 16.23 -9.23
C GLY A 518 -36.94 15.59 -8.13
N GLY A 519 -36.31 14.70 -7.35
CA GLY A 519 -36.88 14.18 -6.11
C GLY A 519 -37.44 12.77 -6.19
N ARG A 520 -38.01 12.33 -5.08
CA ARG A 520 -38.51 10.96 -4.88
C ARG A 520 -39.93 10.86 -5.42
N GLU A 521 -40.20 9.82 -6.20
CA GLU A 521 -41.52 9.63 -6.77
C GLU A 521 -41.98 8.17 -6.88
N PRO A 522 -43.27 7.88 -6.64
CA PRO A 522 -43.81 6.54 -6.85
C PRO A 522 -43.99 6.27 -8.34
N LEU A 523 -43.63 5.06 -8.74
CA LEU A 523 -43.58 4.59 -10.11
C LEU A 523 -44.43 3.31 -10.23
N ASN A 524 -45.43 3.37 -11.10
CA ASN A 524 -46.37 2.28 -11.32
C ASN A 524 -46.08 1.60 -12.65
N PHE A 525 -46.04 0.27 -12.63
CA PHE A 525 -45.95 -0.53 -13.84
C PHE A 525 -47.17 -0.35 -14.72
N ASN A 526 -46.95 -0.26 -16.03
CA ASN A 526 -48.00 -0.06 -17.01
C ASN A 526 -49.00 -1.24 -16.97
N HIS A 527 -50.29 -0.92 -17.02
CA HIS A 527 -51.38 -1.89 -16.83
C HIS A 527 -51.84 -2.55 -18.12
N GLU A 528 -51.44 -2.02 -19.27
CA GLU A 528 -51.90 -2.51 -20.57
C GLU A 528 -50.99 -3.59 -21.15
N ASP A 529 -49.73 -3.64 -20.71
CA ASP A 529 -48.70 -4.51 -21.26
C ASP A 529 -48.52 -5.84 -20.50
N THR A 530 -48.44 -6.96 -21.21
CA THR A 530 -48.20 -8.30 -20.67
C THR A 530 -46.92 -8.38 -19.81
N LEU A 531 -45.85 -7.68 -20.19
CA LEU A 531 -44.59 -7.68 -19.45
C LEU A 531 -44.68 -6.81 -18.19
N GLY A 532 -45.31 -5.64 -18.30
CA GLY A 532 -45.63 -4.75 -17.17
C GLY A 532 -46.51 -5.44 -16.11
N LYS A 533 -47.50 -6.23 -16.55
CA LYS A 533 -48.37 -7.05 -15.67
C LYS A 533 -47.57 -8.12 -14.91
N LYS A 534 -46.71 -8.89 -15.60
CA LYS A 534 -45.85 -9.92 -14.98
C LYS A 534 -44.92 -9.32 -13.92
N LEU A 535 -44.36 -8.15 -14.17
CA LEU A 535 -43.50 -7.48 -13.20
C LEU A 535 -44.29 -6.92 -12.03
N LYS A 536 -45.46 -6.31 -12.26
CA LYS A 536 -46.35 -5.86 -11.19
C LYS A 536 -46.65 -6.97 -10.19
N SER A 537 -46.88 -8.22 -10.63
CA SER A 537 -47.07 -9.33 -9.70
C SER A 537 -45.85 -9.65 -8.81
N LYS A 538 -44.63 -9.34 -9.27
CA LYS A 538 -43.40 -9.47 -8.47
C LYS A 538 -43.19 -8.29 -7.52
N PHE A 539 -43.70 -7.09 -7.86
CA PHE A 539 -43.60 -5.89 -7.04
C PHE A 539 -44.95 -5.59 -6.35
N LYS A 540 -45.13 -6.07 -5.11
CA LYS A 540 -46.37 -5.90 -4.32
C LYS A 540 -46.78 -4.43 -4.02
N ARG A 541 -45.96 -3.44 -4.41
CA ARG A 541 -46.15 -1.99 -4.21
C ARG A 541 -45.51 -1.22 -5.36
N SER A 542 -45.89 0.05 -5.54
CA SER A 542 -45.21 0.97 -6.45
C SER A 542 -43.70 1.00 -6.19
N LEU A 543 -42.90 1.03 -7.25
CA LEU A 543 -41.47 1.28 -7.13
C LEU A 543 -41.26 2.72 -6.68
N LEU A 544 -40.24 2.94 -5.86
CA LEU A 544 -39.92 4.28 -5.39
C LEU A 544 -38.56 4.65 -5.96
N GLY A 545 -38.56 5.58 -6.92
CA GLY A 545 -37.36 6.03 -7.62
C GLY A 545 -37.01 7.47 -7.29
N VAL A 546 -35.73 7.82 -7.37
CA VAL A 546 -35.29 9.21 -7.33
C VAL A 546 -34.96 9.67 -8.75
N SER A 547 -35.63 10.72 -9.23
CA SER A 547 -35.28 11.36 -10.49
C SER A 547 -34.36 12.56 -10.25
N ALA A 548 -33.38 12.73 -11.13
CA ALA A 548 -32.48 13.87 -11.19
C ALA A 548 -31.99 14.04 -12.64
N HIS A 549 -32.87 14.49 -13.53
CA HIS A 549 -32.57 14.56 -14.97
C HIS A 549 -33.37 15.64 -15.70
N SER A 550 -32.80 16.18 -16.78
CA SER A 550 -33.46 17.09 -17.74
C SER A 550 -33.60 16.50 -19.13
N GLN A 551 -33.25 15.21 -19.29
CA GLN A 551 -33.38 14.46 -20.53
C GLN A 551 -34.05 13.11 -20.27
N ALA A 552 -34.76 12.58 -21.26
CA ALA A 552 -35.38 11.27 -21.17
C ALA A 552 -35.46 10.59 -22.55
N ALA A 553 -35.59 9.26 -22.55
CA ALA A 553 -35.90 8.52 -23.77
C ALA A 553 -37.17 9.05 -24.44
N ASP A 554 -37.12 9.22 -25.77
CA ASP A 554 -38.20 9.75 -26.59
C ASP A 554 -38.78 8.66 -27.51
N LYS A 555 -38.14 8.39 -28.66
CA LYS A 555 -38.45 7.22 -29.47
C LYS A 555 -37.70 6.03 -28.93
N MET A 556 -38.39 4.92 -28.73
CA MET A 556 -37.77 3.70 -28.23
C MET A 556 -36.95 3.03 -29.32
N GLY A 557 -35.77 2.53 -28.94
CA GLY A 557 -34.95 1.67 -29.77
C GLY A 557 -35.62 0.32 -30.07
N ARG A 558 -35.04 -0.40 -31.03
CA ARG A 558 -35.53 -1.72 -31.47
C ARG A 558 -35.55 -2.70 -30.31
N ASP A 559 -36.60 -3.52 -30.26
CA ASP A 559 -36.83 -4.55 -29.25
C ASP A 559 -36.95 -4.05 -27.79
N LEU A 560 -37.10 -2.74 -27.57
CA LEU A 560 -37.33 -2.15 -26.26
C LEU A 560 -38.82 -1.87 -26.03
N GLN A 561 -39.33 -2.33 -24.89
CA GLN A 561 -40.71 -2.20 -24.46
C GLN A 561 -40.81 -1.36 -23.19
N VAL A 562 -41.64 -0.31 -23.21
CA VAL A 562 -41.83 0.57 -22.06
C VAL A 562 -42.69 -0.12 -21.00
N VAL A 563 -42.18 -0.22 -19.78
CA VAL A 563 -42.86 -0.89 -18.65
C VAL A 563 -43.33 0.08 -17.58
N VAL A 564 -42.76 1.29 -17.52
CA VAL A 564 -43.17 2.35 -16.58
C VAL A 564 -43.14 3.68 -17.32
N THR A 565 -44.26 4.39 -17.30
CA THR A 565 -44.39 5.76 -17.81
C THR A 565 -44.97 6.63 -16.71
N LYS A 566 -44.54 7.89 -16.64
CA LYS A 566 -45.17 8.87 -15.76
C LYS A 566 -45.14 10.25 -16.38
N ARG A 567 -46.30 10.92 -16.42
CA ARG A 567 -46.47 12.25 -17.03
C ARG A 567 -45.93 12.31 -18.48
N GLY A 568 -46.18 11.25 -19.26
CA GLY A 568 -45.70 11.14 -20.65
C GLY A 568 -44.18 10.91 -20.80
N ILE A 569 -43.46 10.69 -19.70
CA ILE A 569 -42.02 10.41 -19.69
C ILE A 569 -41.80 8.92 -19.45
N VAL A 570 -40.96 8.29 -20.27
CA VAL A 570 -40.50 6.91 -20.07
C VAL A 570 -39.64 6.85 -18.80
N LYS A 571 -40.05 6.02 -17.83
CA LYS A 571 -39.36 5.85 -16.55
C LYS A 571 -38.62 4.52 -16.46
N ALA A 572 -39.12 3.48 -17.12
CA ALA A 572 -38.39 2.23 -17.31
C ALA A 572 -38.84 1.50 -18.57
N PHE A 573 -37.91 0.77 -19.17
CA PHE A 573 -38.13 -0.11 -20.32
C PHE A 573 -37.30 -1.39 -20.18
N MET A 574 -37.63 -2.40 -20.96
CA MET A 574 -36.82 -3.62 -21.09
C MET A 574 -37.12 -4.33 -22.40
N ASN A 575 -36.27 -5.28 -22.77
CA ASN A 575 -36.56 -6.20 -23.88
C ASN A 575 -37.34 -7.44 -23.42
N ARG A 576 -37.82 -8.25 -24.38
CA ARG A 576 -38.74 -9.37 -24.13
C ARG A 576 -38.15 -10.48 -23.25
N ASP A 577 -36.86 -10.78 -23.40
CA ASP A 577 -36.11 -11.80 -22.66
C ASP A 577 -35.53 -11.26 -21.33
N ARG A 578 -35.71 -9.96 -21.03
CA ARG A 578 -35.25 -9.27 -19.81
C ARG A 578 -33.74 -9.18 -19.66
N THR A 579 -32.99 -9.38 -20.75
CA THR A 579 -31.53 -9.19 -20.78
C THR A 579 -31.12 -7.72 -20.88
N VAL A 580 -32.04 -6.82 -21.25
CA VAL A 580 -31.81 -5.37 -21.29
C VAL A 580 -32.85 -4.69 -20.40
N ILE A 581 -32.40 -3.94 -19.39
CA ILE A 581 -33.25 -3.21 -18.46
C ILE A 581 -32.80 -1.76 -18.36
N GLY A 582 -33.67 -0.80 -18.63
CA GLY A 582 -33.40 0.63 -18.48
C GLY A 582 -34.27 1.27 -17.42
N THR A 583 -33.69 2.03 -16.49
CA THR A 583 -34.43 2.86 -15.51
C THR A 583 -33.98 4.31 -15.59
N GLN A 584 -34.88 5.24 -15.90
CA GLN A 584 -34.58 6.67 -15.98
C GLN A 584 -34.40 7.31 -14.58
N PHE A 585 -34.95 6.66 -13.56
CA PHE A 585 -34.75 7.00 -12.16
C PHE A 585 -33.56 6.22 -11.58
N HIS A 586 -33.04 6.72 -10.47
CA HIS A 586 -32.03 6.06 -9.67
C HIS A 586 -32.70 5.20 -8.59
N PRO A 587 -32.83 3.86 -8.77
CA PRO A 587 -33.26 2.97 -7.69
C PRO A 587 -32.25 2.95 -6.52
N GLU A 588 -31.02 3.38 -6.79
CA GLU A 588 -29.87 3.31 -5.89
C GLU A 588 -29.66 4.57 -5.05
N ARG A 589 -30.30 5.69 -5.42
CA ARG A 589 -30.25 6.93 -4.64
C ARG A 589 -31.39 6.96 -3.62
N TYR A 590 -31.05 7.26 -2.37
CA TYR A 590 -32.01 7.54 -1.30
C TYR A 590 -31.79 8.95 -0.78
N ILE A 591 -32.88 9.70 -0.63
CA ILE A 591 -32.84 11.02 0.01
C ILE A 591 -33.22 10.80 1.47
N ASP A 592 -32.23 10.79 2.37
CA ASP A 592 -32.21 11.72 3.50
C ASP A 592 -30.84 11.78 4.20
N GLY A 593 -30.33 13.00 4.37
CA GLY A 593 -28.96 13.33 4.76
C GLY A 593 -28.59 13.11 6.22
N LYS A 594 -28.91 11.95 6.80
CA LYS A 594 -28.30 11.44 8.04
C LYS A 594 -28.23 9.92 7.98
N LEU A 595 -27.11 9.40 8.46
CA LEU A 595 -26.75 8.00 8.58
C LEU A 595 -27.79 7.20 9.41
N ILE A 596 -28.97 6.90 8.88
CA ILE A 596 -29.93 5.97 9.47
C ILE A 596 -30.56 5.14 8.36
N ARG A 597 -30.33 3.83 8.45
CA ARG A 597 -30.93 2.78 7.63
C ARG A 597 -32.46 2.81 7.77
N GLU A 598 -33.17 3.54 6.92
CA GLU A 598 -34.60 3.30 6.69
C GLU A 598 -34.81 2.47 5.42
N LYS A 599 -35.29 1.23 5.63
CA LYS A 599 -35.40 0.09 4.70
C LYS A 599 -36.29 0.28 3.46
N MET A 600 -36.73 1.50 3.14
CA MET A 600 -37.66 1.72 2.03
C MET A 600 -37.01 1.92 0.65
N GLY A 601 -35.69 1.96 0.60
CA GLY A 601 -34.92 2.07 -0.63
C GLY A 601 -34.19 0.79 -1.03
N GLU A 602 -33.39 0.27 -0.09
CA GLU A 602 -32.53 -0.90 -0.29
C GLU A 602 -33.29 -2.14 -0.76
N ALA A 603 -34.52 -2.34 -0.27
CA ALA A 603 -35.39 -3.44 -0.69
C ALA A 603 -35.84 -3.33 -2.15
N ASP A 604 -36.03 -2.11 -2.67
CA ASP A 604 -36.45 -1.91 -4.06
C ASP A 604 -35.23 -1.97 -5.00
N LEU A 605 -34.07 -1.44 -4.59
CA LEU A 605 -32.79 -1.66 -5.28
C LEU A 605 -32.44 -3.15 -5.36
N LYS A 606 -32.56 -3.89 -4.25
CA LYS A 606 -32.38 -5.36 -4.21
C LYS A 606 -33.31 -6.08 -5.15
N ARG A 607 -34.57 -5.66 -5.27
CA ARG A 607 -35.52 -6.28 -6.21
C ARG A 607 -35.19 -5.95 -7.66
N VAL A 608 -34.84 -4.70 -7.98
CA VAL A 608 -34.51 -4.28 -9.35
C VAL A 608 -33.20 -4.91 -9.81
N ILE A 609 -32.13 -4.85 -9.00
CA ILE A 609 -30.86 -5.55 -9.27
C ILE A 609 -31.07 -7.07 -9.24
N GLY A 610 -31.93 -7.57 -8.35
CA GLY A 610 -32.28 -8.98 -8.26
C GLY A 610 -32.93 -9.54 -9.53
N LEU A 611 -33.64 -8.72 -10.33
CA LEU A 611 -34.13 -9.14 -11.64
C LEU A 611 -32.95 -9.51 -12.55
N LEU A 612 -31.96 -8.62 -12.66
CA LEU A 612 -30.75 -8.86 -13.45
C LEU A 612 -29.95 -10.05 -12.90
N ALA A 613 -29.72 -10.09 -11.58
CA ALA A 613 -28.95 -11.16 -10.95
C ALA A 613 -29.63 -12.53 -11.05
N SER A 614 -30.96 -12.60 -11.03
CA SER A 614 -31.69 -13.88 -11.18
C SER A 614 -31.56 -14.47 -12.58
N ASP A 615 -31.70 -13.64 -13.61
CA ASP A 615 -31.60 -14.10 -15.00
C ASP A 615 -30.13 -14.45 -15.35
N ILE A 616 -29.14 -13.79 -14.71
CA ILE A 616 -27.71 -14.15 -14.85
C ILE A 616 -27.37 -15.47 -14.15
N LYS A 617 -27.89 -15.73 -12.94
CA LYS A 617 -27.64 -16.99 -12.22
C LYS A 617 -28.15 -18.22 -12.97
N GLU A 618 -29.23 -18.10 -13.74
CA GLU A 618 -29.79 -19.21 -14.52
C GLU A 618 -28.96 -19.56 -15.76
N SER A 619 -28.09 -18.65 -16.23
CA SER A 619 -27.27 -18.81 -17.46
C SER A 619 -25.79 -19.08 -17.20
N HIS A 620 -25.37 -19.12 -15.94
CA HIS A 620 -23.97 -19.12 -15.56
C HIS A 620 -23.35 -20.53 -15.70
N PHE A 621 -22.65 -20.76 -16.82
CA PHE A 621 -21.85 -21.95 -17.07
C PHE A 621 -20.38 -21.70 -16.72
N PHE A 622 -19.76 -22.62 -15.98
CA PHE A 622 -18.36 -22.59 -15.54
C PHE A 622 -17.41 -22.21 -16.69
N GLN A 623 -16.81 -21.02 -16.64
CA GLN A 623 -15.60 -20.73 -17.39
C GLN A 623 -14.50 -20.26 -16.44
N THR A 624 -13.61 -21.18 -16.11
CA THR A 624 -12.27 -20.84 -15.63
C THR A 624 -11.48 -20.30 -16.82
N GLY A 625 -11.09 -19.02 -16.78
CA GLY A 625 -9.94 -18.58 -17.56
C GLY A 625 -8.72 -19.38 -17.08
N PRO A 626 -7.81 -19.80 -17.98
CA PRO A 626 -6.62 -20.52 -17.54
C PRO A 626 -5.80 -19.63 -16.62
N LEU A 627 -5.41 -20.16 -15.47
CA LEU A 627 -4.21 -19.68 -14.78
C LEU A 627 -3.06 -19.89 -15.77
N LEU A 628 -2.50 -18.80 -16.29
CA LEU A 628 -1.26 -18.85 -17.05
C LEU A 628 -0.17 -19.35 -16.10
N THR A 629 0.09 -20.65 -16.13
CA THR A 629 1.22 -21.25 -15.43
C THR A 629 2.50 -20.72 -16.05
N SER A 630 3.46 -20.38 -15.17
CA SER A 630 4.85 -19.98 -15.46
C SER A 630 5.36 -20.43 -16.84
N GLY A 631 5.44 -19.49 -17.79
CA GLY A 631 5.98 -19.77 -19.12
C GLY A 631 6.21 -18.50 -19.95
N ASP A 632 5.26 -17.59 -19.95
CA ASP A 632 5.32 -16.42 -20.84
C ASP A 632 5.64 -15.15 -20.04
N THR A 633 6.93 -14.89 -19.83
CA THR A 633 7.41 -13.54 -19.47
C THR A 633 7.19 -12.62 -20.68
N PRO A 634 6.42 -11.53 -20.57
CA PRO A 634 6.51 -10.46 -21.53
C PRO A 634 7.91 -9.85 -21.43
N GLN A 635 8.66 -9.80 -22.53
CA GLN A 635 9.90 -9.04 -22.58
C GLN A 635 9.59 -7.57 -22.31
N LEU A 636 10.33 -6.93 -21.40
CA LEU A 636 10.27 -5.48 -21.21
C LEU A 636 10.56 -4.80 -22.55
N SER A 637 9.77 -3.79 -22.90
CA SER A 637 10.09 -2.95 -24.04
C SER A 637 11.42 -2.21 -23.79
N PRO A 638 12.18 -1.85 -24.84
CA PRO A 638 13.41 -1.08 -24.70
C PRO A 638 13.25 0.22 -23.88
N GLU A 639 12.04 0.83 -23.86
CA GLU A 639 11.76 1.99 -23.02
C GLU A 639 11.73 1.67 -21.51
N GLY A 640 11.29 0.46 -21.14
CA GLY A 640 11.25 -0.02 -19.75
C GLY A 640 12.64 -0.28 -19.17
N GLU A 641 13.55 -0.85 -19.97
CA GLU A 641 14.97 -1.00 -19.58
C GLU A 641 15.66 0.37 -19.44
N LEU A 642 15.37 1.31 -20.34
CA LEU A 642 15.93 2.66 -20.30
C LEU A 642 15.44 3.45 -19.07
N ALA A 643 14.21 3.21 -18.60
CA ALA A 643 13.66 3.84 -17.40
C ALA A 643 14.38 3.36 -16.12
N ILE A 644 14.71 2.07 -16.04
CA ILE A 644 15.46 1.48 -14.92
C ILE A 644 16.90 2.01 -14.88
N ILE A 645 17.58 2.08 -16.03
CA ILE A 645 18.94 2.63 -16.13
C ILE A 645 18.97 4.13 -15.75
N LYS A 646 17.97 4.91 -16.19
CA LYS A 646 17.84 6.33 -15.81
C LYS A 646 17.61 6.50 -14.30
N TYR A 647 16.84 5.61 -13.67
CA TYR A 647 16.60 5.63 -12.23
C TYR A 647 17.89 5.33 -11.43
N CYS A 648 18.65 4.30 -11.82
CA CYS A 648 19.92 3.96 -11.18
C CYS A 648 20.97 5.07 -11.33
N ASN A 649 21.05 5.72 -12.49
CA ASN A 649 21.98 6.83 -12.73
C ASN A 649 21.60 8.09 -11.94
N GLN A 650 20.31 8.38 -11.77
CA GLN A 650 19.87 9.51 -10.92
C GLN A 650 20.15 9.28 -9.43
N ALA A 651 20.07 8.04 -8.95
CA ALA A 651 20.43 7.70 -7.57
C ALA A 651 21.94 7.91 -7.33
N LEU A 652 22.79 7.49 -8.27
CA LEU A 652 24.25 7.69 -8.19
C LEU A 652 24.65 9.17 -8.20
N LEU A 653 24.00 9.98 -9.06
CA LEU A 653 24.28 11.41 -9.16
C LEU A 653 23.88 12.18 -7.89
N ARG A 654 22.79 11.78 -7.21
CA ARG A 654 22.39 12.38 -5.92
C ARG A 654 23.39 12.08 -4.81
N ILE A 655 23.99 10.90 -4.81
CA ILE A 655 25.03 10.51 -3.85
C ILE A 655 26.29 11.37 -4.06
N ILE A 656 26.71 11.55 -5.32
CA ILE A 656 27.87 12.39 -5.67
C ILE A 656 27.64 13.86 -5.28
N ASP A 657 26.43 14.38 -5.47
CA ASP A 657 26.09 15.78 -5.18
C ASP A 657 25.97 16.08 -3.67
N SER A 658 25.63 15.08 -2.85
CA SER A 658 25.64 15.17 -1.39
C SER A 658 27.06 15.19 -0.80
N VAL A 659 28.00 14.48 -1.43
CA VAL A 659 29.41 14.44 -1.00
C VAL A 659 30.12 15.77 -1.27
N LYS A 660 29.77 16.47 -2.37
CA LYS A 660 30.37 17.76 -2.75
C LYS A 660 30.00 18.95 -1.85
N LYS A 661 28.99 18.82 -0.98
CA LYS A 661 28.44 19.90 -0.15
C LYS A 661 28.99 19.91 1.29
N LEU A 662 29.99 19.08 1.58
CA LEU A 662 30.62 19.01 2.90
C LEU A 662 31.73 20.06 3.02
N GLU A 663 31.59 21.01 3.95
CA GLU A 663 32.64 21.99 4.32
C GLU A 663 33.72 21.33 5.19
N PRO A 664 35.02 21.58 4.95
CA PRO A 664 36.14 20.93 5.67
C PRO A 664 36.14 21.13 7.20
N ASN A 665 35.46 22.17 7.69
CA ASN A 665 35.61 22.66 9.06
C ASN A 665 34.64 22.02 10.07
N GLN A 666 33.75 21.10 9.66
CA GLN A 666 32.79 20.46 10.56
C GLN A 666 33.31 19.18 11.25
N ILE A 667 34.57 18.81 11.05
CA ILE A 667 35.21 17.64 11.68
C ILE A 667 36.07 18.11 12.87
N PHE A 668 35.45 18.46 13.99
CA PHE A 668 36.16 18.55 15.27
C PHE A 668 35.28 18.06 16.41
N PHE A 669 35.55 16.85 16.90
CA PHE A 669 35.03 16.34 18.18
C PHE A 669 36.21 15.92 19.06
N LYS A 670 36.34 16.54 20.24
CA LYS A 670 37.28 16.09 21.27
C LYS A 670 36.63 14.96 22.08
N ILE A 671 37.20 13.76 22.01
CA ILE A 671 36.87 12.63 22.88
C ILE A 671 38.10 12.29 23.73
N PHE A 672 37.92 12.23 25.05
CA PHE A 672 38.96 11.83 26.00
C PHE A 672 38.83 10.32 26.28
N LEU A 673 39.76 9.51 25.77
CA LEU A 673 39.78 8.05 25.98
C LEU A 673 40.75 7.66 27.10
N GLY A 674 40.24 6.91 28.08
CA GLY A 674 41.02 6.32 29.17
C GLY A 674 41.78 5.06 28.72
N SER A 675 42.98 4.89 29.28
CA SER A 675 44.00 3.89 28.92
C SER A 675 43.53 2.41 28.92
N VAL A 676 43.86 1.68 27.85
CA VAL A 676 43.96 0.21 27.83
C VAL A 676 45.34 -0.16 28.40
N ARG A 677 45.39 -0.88 29.53
CA ARG A 677 46.65 -1.36 30.12
C ARG A 677 46.89 -2.81 29.76
N THR A 678 47.83 -3.06 28.86
CA THR A 678 48.48 -4.37 28.71
C THR A 678 49.65 -4.42 29.69
N SER A 679 49.80 -5.53 30.42
CA SER A 679 50.88 -5.65 31.42
C SER A 679 52.22 -5.93 30.73
N ARG A 680 52.96 -4.88 30.38
CA ARG A 680 54.44 -4.75 30.49
C ARG A 680 54.91 -3.49 29.76
N GLY A 681 55.58 -2.60 30.50
CA GLY A 681 56.63 -1.74 29.94
C GLY A 681 56.23 -0.34 29.45
N ASP A 682 56.54 0.63 30.30
CA ASP A 682 56.99 1.99 29.99
C ASP A 682 55.99 3.11 29.63
N SER A 683 56.24 4.26 30.23
CA SER A 683 55.34 5.40 30.38
C SER A 683 56.00 6.68 29.87
N SER A 684 55.39 7.38 28.91
CA SER A 684 55.49 8.84 28.87
C SER A 684 54.29 9.52 28.16
N PRO A 685 53.66 10.55 28.76
CA PRO A 685 52.52 11.27 28.16
C PRO A 685 52.86 12.33 27.10
N ARG A 686 54.13 12.55 26.76
CA ARG A 686 54.59 13.75 26.02
C ARG A 686 54.49 13.70 24.50
N ARG A 687 54.07 12.60 23.88
CA ARG A 687 53.97 12.49 22.41
C ARG A 687 52.58 12.77 21.83
N LEU A 688 51.52 12.85 22.65
CA LEU A 688 50.16 13.08 22.15
C LEU A 688 49.86 14.56 21.83
N GLU A 689 50.55 15.51 22.46
CA GLU A 689 50.34 16.95 22.22
C GLU A 689 50.94 17.42 20.88
N SER A 690 52.00 16.77 20.41
CA SER A 690 52.65 17.10 19.12
C SER A 690 51.87 16.62 17.90
N ALA A 691 51.00 15.60 18.04
CA ALA A 691 50.20 15.06 16.95
C ALA A 691 48.83 15.75 16.80
N LEU A 692 48.43 16.59 17.75
CA LEU A 692 47.16 17.32 17.74
C LEU A 692 47.29 18.76 17.18
N ALA A 693 48.51 19.18 16.82
CA ALA A 693 48.82 20.55 16.38
C ALA A 693 49.13 20.68 14.87
N GLY A 694 49.13 19.59 14.10
CA GLY A 694 49.23 19.58 12.64
C GLY A 694 48.03 18.86 12.05
#